data_AF-A0A954ALG3-F1
#
_entry.id   AF-A0A954ALG3-F1
#
_cell.length_a   1.000
_cell.length_b   1.000
_cell.length_c   1.000
_cell.angle_alpha   90.00
_cell.angle_beta   90.00
_cell.angle_gamma   90.00
#
_symmetry.space_group_name_H-M   'P 1'
#
loop_
_entity.id
_entity.type
_entity.pdbx_description
1 polymer ?
#
loop_
_entity_poly.entity_id
_entity_poly.type
_entity_poly.pdbx_seq_one_letter_code
_entity_poly.pdbx_strand_id
1 'polypeptide(L)'
;MFRPVLLRCSCFVAAFSFLGLTVGCGGGASRADAVAGGAFVVLGTYPENNGRIYLNESVRIRFSNPVDLESASFNSVAFLARDAGGNPLSESVVGTFRHGKGESGETDRHVLEFVPRLPTDDAYSDGGFRAGREYVVSLVSSTKDAAPTLRDDDGRPLSSKSDVRGMSFRTVSGSTPQELFRDRLAGGPRVLSVDATPMFGERLSLNELGGTPVEIAIRFDQALDPASDNVSTRQSIDPVRDASRQRGKVYLEYDDPELGKQRWIRAAVSLPVNDLTESVIVLRPDGILPNDADVRLVVESSLRDIAGESNVRVPRYDRVVATFRTEEQPSARFDAVVFDFESRDFTDSGAAFRDPPADLVGGELRASFDFDGILTPLDYEPTAATNVLSTDYTTLVPSNGLPFDVAGGVFRIHDIRIKKGVTVRGVGSNPMVWLASGDVRIDGHLHVDGGMGGQVNSLNGANFPVAGGQGVCSGGNGGLGSPATTNTSRKGQDGYGPFQRPEQGGRGGETACGTDSGYGAGGGGGSHAQVGDADFVKVYDADSAANGFGGDGVGNAPVRGGSPMPSLFVDSASENDFWGRGFDSEGELVIGEMRAAMGGGGGGGGGDRTIDAQCSAGSMFGFDEKGGGGGGGAGALIVRALGTITVGPEGLVSANGGAGGGGDAAGGCTQGGGGGGGAGGLVVLEASSIVIHQHEGAWSDKDTNFAITADGSFGSNTSYGGSSRLVKYQNFDGRPNRGGFGGMGIVQLLTPAGEDDDKTGNVQDDNIVLLDSTGNKVSNKLAWLEAGDIRPKPVLLPITYGRTSSWYSRYVSTGASIRRVVEPDALGARSTTSKPALDPKDPEYGPDYYFAGVLRDGPAAGYLATDPKTGKVAAGLVRFGSEEIFDIASRDASAATHRGIVCHRISIGSDVLPVDGSLTNMALRFFDAANEAVGDFRILWNDSSTFLVDARDGALPDGAKRVAVARSFFEVWTDGNPGLGSTYAIGDKRYPIANVQIGFAFHQDPSRPDIVGGEDRNRFPRQADSYVYDLESEGASSIREQLRKLHYPFVKMKVRFNLDYNPDAPSTMPGLNPVGVRSQRPGLRFVRLPFVW
;
A
#
# COMPACT_ATOMS: atom_id res chain seq x y z
N MET A 1 -2.22 3.77 20.20
CA MET A 1 -2.09 3.91 21.67
C MET A 1 -1.32 5.20 21.94
N PHE A 2 -2.03 6.33 21.99
CA PHE A 2 -1.43 7.67 22.08
C PHE A 2 -1.25 8.08 23.55
N ARG A 3 -0.02 8.38 23.95
CA ARG A 3 0.30 9.05 25.22
C ARG A 3 0.16 10.57 25.03
N PRO A 4 -0.55 11.30 25.90
CA PRO A 4 -0.59 12.75 25.83
C PRO A 4 0.71 13.35 26.42
N VAL A 5 1.31 14.26 25.67
CA VAL A 5 2.41 15.13 26.12
C VAL A 5 1.81 16.23 26.99
N LEU A 6 2.07 16.18 28.29
CA LEU A 6 1.67 17.18 29.27
C LEU A 6 2.59 18.41 29.18
N LEU A 7 1.98 19.55 28.84
CA LEU A 7 2.59 20.88 28.94
C LEU A 7 2.94 21.17 30.41
N ARG A 8 4.23 21.36 30.71
CA ARG A 8 4.72 21.76 32.04
C ARG A 8 4.50 23.26 32.25
N CYS A 9 3.65 23.60 33.23
CA CYS A 9 3.58 24.94 33.82
C CYS A 9 4.57 25.00 35.01
N SER A 10 5.41 26.02 35.03
CA SER A 10 6.49 26.19 36.01
C SER A 10 5.99 26.69 37.38
N CYS A 11 6.36 25.93 38.42
CA CYS A 11 6.74 26.31 39.79
C CYS A 11 5.99 27.45 40.52
N PHE A 12 5.28 27.06 41.59
CA PHE A 12 5.35 27.75 42.89
C PHE A 12 5.71 26.73 43.99
N VAL A 13 6.74 27.05 44.78
CA VAL A 13 7.35 26.23 45.83
C VAL A 13 6.59 26.43 47.15
N ALA A 14 6.24 25.34 47.84
CA ALA A 14 6.17 25.29 49.30
C ALA A 14 6.20 23.85 49.87
N ALA A 15 7.36 23.49 50.42
CA ALA A 15 7.64 22.70 51.63
C ALA A 15 6.96 21.34 51.94
N PHE A 16 7.81 20.31 51.88
CA PHE A 16 7.92 19.06 52.66
C PHE A 16 7.07 18.86 53.93
N SER A 17 6.56 17.62 54.09
CA SER A 17 6.95 16.73 55.21
C SER A 17 6.48 15.28 55.01
N PHE A 18 7.44 14.35 55.17
CA PHE A 18 7.29 12.90 55.28
C PHE A 18 6.58 12.50 56.60
N LEU A 19 5.70 11.50 56.60
CA LEU A 19 5.63 10.46 57.66
C LEU A 19 4.70 9.27 57.31
N GLY A 20 5.25 8.06 57.41
CA GLY A 20 4.71 7.00 58.28
C GLY A 20 3.53 6.13 57.83
N LEU A 21 3.86 4.88 57.49
CA LEU A 21 3.05 3.65 57.56
C LEU A 21 1.88 3.66 58.57
N THR A 22 0.75 3.04 58.20
CA THR A 22 0.17 1.87 58.90
C THR A 22 -1.07 1.32 58.19
N VAL A 23 -1.11 -0.01 58.08
CA VAL A 23 -2.32 -0.80 57.80
C VAL A 23 -3.19 -0.79 59.06
N GLY A 24 -4.43 -0.34 58.95
CA GLY A 24 -5.42 -0.36 60.02
C GLY A 24 -6.78 -0.77 59.47
N CYS A 25 -7.15 -2.03 59.68
CA CYS A 25 -8.50 -2.53 59.49
C CYS A 25 -9.40 -1.93 60.57
N GLY A 26 -10.45 -1.18 60.19
CA GLY A 26 -11.40 -0.56 61.10
C GLY A 26 -12.75 -0.44 60.42
N GLY A 27 -13.65 -1.38 60.73
CA GLY A 27 -15.03 -1.37 60.25
C GLY A 27 -15.91 -0.37 61.01
N GLY A 28 -16.89 0.16 60.28
CA GLY A 28 -18.21 0.50 60.82
C GLY A 28 -18.35 1.86 61.51
N ALA A 29 -18.86 2.84 60.76
CA ALA A 29 -19.95 3.71 61.23
C ALA A 29 -20.53 4.45 60.02
N SER A 30 -21.67 3.96 59.53
CA SER A 30 -22.58 4.69 58.66
C SER A 30 -23.04 5.96 59.36
N ARG A 31 -22.37 7.08 59.05
CA ARG A 31 -22.86 8.41 59.37
C ARG A 31 -23.79 8.83 58.23
N ALA A 32 -25.07 8.49 58.39
CA ALA A 32 -26.14 9.14 57.66
C ALA A 32 -26.28 10.56 58.20
N ASP A 33 -25.37 11.45 57.83
CA ASP A 33 -25.64 12.87 57.91
C ASP A 33 -26.62 13.16 56.76
N ALA A 34 -27.86 13.46 57.15
CA ALA A 34 -28.90 13.94 56.27
C ALA A 34 -28.44 15.29 55.70
N VAL A 35 -27.72 15.24 54.57
CA VAL A 35 -27.37 16.42 53.80
C VAL A 35 -28.67 17.02 53.28
N ALA A 36 -29.02 18.20 53.80
CA ALA A 36 -30.20 18.97 53.45
C ALA A 36 -30.12 19.43 51.99
N GLY A 37 -30.55 18.56 51.08
CA GLY A 37 -30.71 18.80 49.65
C GLY A 37 -31.81 17.87 49.14
N GLY A 38 -32.65 18.34 48.22
CA GLY A 38 -33.74 17.54 47.65
C GLY A 38 -33.21 16.29 46.93
N ALA A 39 -34.10 15.36 46.57
CA ALA A 39 -33.71 14.21 45.75
C ALA A 39 -33.13 14.69 44.40
N PHE A 40 -31.99 14.12 43.98
CA PHE A 40 -31.40 14.40 42.66
C PHE A 40 -32.28 13.80 41.57
N VAL A 41 -33.00 14.64 40.83
CA VAL A 41 -33.97 14.26 39.79
C VAL A 41 -33.79 15.12 38.55
N VAL A 42 -34.17 14.60 37.39
CA VAL A 42 -34.24 15.38 36.15
C VAL A 42 -35.50 16.23 36.15
N LEU A 43 -35.34 17.53 35.93
CA LEU A 43 -36.43 18.51 35.81
C LEU A 43 -36.86 18.74 34.35
N GLY A 44 -35.97 18.52 33.39
CA GLY A 44 -36.28 18.68 31.97
C GLY A 44 -35.11 18.35 31.06
N THR A 45 -35.42 18.13 29.78
CA THR A 45 -34.43 17.85 28.73
C THR A 45 -34.63 18.76 27.53
N TYR A 46 -33.54 19.10 26.86
CA TYR A 46 -33.53 19.69 25.53
C TYR A 46 -32.66 18.80 24.62
N PRO A 47 -33.17 18.31 23.49
CA PRO A 47 -34.57 18.41 23.06
C PRO A 47 -35.51 17.72 24.06
N GLU A 48 -36.81 18.04 23.98
CA GLU A 48 -37.82 17.26 24.68
C GLU A 48 -37.80 15.81 24.19
N ASN A 49 -38.34 14.89 24.97
CA ASN A 49 -38.39 13.48 24.58
C ASN A 49 -39.14 13.28 23.25
N ASN A 50 -38.55 12.53 22.31
CA ASN A 50 -38.93 12.41 20.90
C ASN A 50 -38.79 13.68 20.05
N GLY A 51 -38.08 14.70 20.55
CA GLY A 51 -37.81 15.93 19.80
C GLY A 51 -36.84 15.72 18.63
N ARG A 52 -36.62 16.80 17.87
CA ARG A 52 -35.71 16.81 16.71
C ARG A 52 -34.61 17.84 16.91
N ILE A 53 -33.39 17.51 16.52
CA ILE A 53 -32.23 18.42 16.61
C ILE A 53 -31.38 18.40 15.34
N TYR A 54 -30.66 19.50 15.13
CA TYR A 54 -29.57 19.58 14.15
C TYR A 54 -28.29 18.92 14.69
N LEU A 55 -27.36 18.59 13.79
CA LEU A 55 -26.15 17.83 14.16
C LEU A 55 -25.18 18.62 15.06
N ASN A 56 -25.25 19.95 15.04
CA ASN A 56 -24.46 20.86 15.87
C ASN A 56 -25.23 21.38 17.12
N GLU A 57 -26.40 20.83 17.43
CA GLU A 57 -27.13 21.18 18.65
C GLU A 57 -26.70 20.32 19.84
N SER A 58 -26.62 20.94 21.00
CA SER A 58 -26.27 20.25 22.24
C SER A 58 -27.50 19.60 22.87
N VAL A 59 -27.27 18.50 23.61
CA VAL A 59 -28.28 17.89 24.47
C VAL A 59 -28.10 18.43 25.87
N ARG A 60 -29.15 18.98 26.47
CA ARG A 60 -29.12 19.56 27.81
C ARG A 60 -30.09 18.84 28.73
N ILE A 61 -29.64 18.51 29.94
CA ILE A 61 -30.45 17.86 30.95
C ILE A 61 -30.36 18.71 32.21
N ARG A 62 -31.52 19.22 32.66
CA ARG A 62 -31.61 20.04 33.88
C ARG A 62 -31.97 19.15 35.05
N PHE A 63 -31.30 19.35 36.18
CA PHE A 63 -31.47 18.59 37.41
C PHE A 63 -31.92 19.49 38.58
N SER A 64 -32.44 18.86 39.63
CA SER A 64 -32.85 19.54 40.87
C SER A 64 -31.68 20.00 41.73
N ASN A 65 -30.52 19.35 41.62
CA ASN A 65 -29.29 19.69 42.34
C ASN A 65 -28.14 19.94 41.34
N PRO A 66 -27.08 20.66 41.73
CA PRO A 66 -25.86 20.80 40.94
C PRO A 66 -25.24 19.43 40.61
N VAL A 67 -24.88 19.23 39.34
CA VAL A 67 -24.29 17.97 38.84
C VAL A 67 -22.79 17.96 39.12
N ASP A 68 -22.26 16.82 39.56
CA ASP A 68 -20.81 16.59 39.59
C ASP A 68 -20.34 16.20 38.18
N LEU A 69 -19.55 17.06 37.54
CA LEU A 69 -19.08 16.84 36.17
C LEU A 69 -18.09 15.67 36.06
N GLU A 70 -17.35 15.33 37.13
CA GLU A 70 -16.43 14.18 37.13
C GLU A 70 -17.19 12.85 37.04
N SER A 71 -18.44 12.83 37.52
CA SER A 71 -19.33 11.67 37.39
C SER A 71 -19.92 11.49 35.98
N ALA A 72 -19.83 12.51 35.11
CA ALA A 72 -20.41 12.50 33.77
C ALA A 72 -19.45 11.92 32.71
N SER A 73 -19.76 10.69 32.28
CA SER A 73 -19.08 9.97 31.20
C SER A 73 -20.07 9.19 30.34
N PHE A 74 -19.61 8.64 29.21
CA PHE A 74 -20.41 7.76 28.35
C PHE A 74 -20.90 6.47 29.04
N ASN A 75 -20.34 6.12 30.19
CA ASN A 75 -20.82 5.01 31.01
C ASN A 75 -21.98 5.41 31.95
N SER A 76 -22.06 6.69 32.32
CA SER A 76 -23.13 7.26 33.15
C SER A 76 -24.28 7.86 32.33
N VAL A 77 -23.98 8.32 31.11
CA VAL A 77 -24.92 8.89 30.13
C VAL A 77 -24.67 8.17 28.82
N ALA A 78 -25.42 7.08 28.60
CA ALA A 78 -25.22 6.19 27.48
C ALA A 78 -26.07 6.61 26.27
N PHE A 79 -25.48 6.57 25.08
CA PHE A 79 -26.19 6.83 23.81
C PHE A 79 -26.31 5.53 23.01
N LEU A 80 -27.49 5.26 22.47
CA LEU A 80 -27.75 4.19 21.53
C LEU A 80 -28.32 4.77 20.23
N ALA A 81 -27.59 4.62 19.12
CA ALA A 81 -28.05 5.02 17.80
C ALA A 81 -28.97 3.96 17.18
N ARG A 82 -30.01 4.40 16.46
CA ARG A 82 -30.94 3.55 15.71
C ARG A 82 -31.17 4.09 14.31
N ASP A 83 -31.43 3.17 13.38
CA ASP A 83 -31.85 3.49 12.02
C ASP A 83 -33.33 3.94 11.96
N ALA A 84 -33.80 4.31 10.76
CA ALA A 84 -35.19 4.70 10.53
C ALA A 84 -36.21 3.56 10.81
N GLY A 85 -35.76 2.30 10.78
CA GLY A 85 -36.55 1.12 11.12
C GLY A 85 -36.57 0.80 12.63
N GLY A 86 -35.83 1.56 13.45
CA GLY A 86 -35.72 1.37 14.89
C GLY A 86 -34.69 0.31 15.30
N ASN A 87 -33.90 -0.23 14.37
CA ASN A 87 -32.86 -1.21 14.68
C ASN A 87 -31.64 -0.52 15.30
N PRO A 88 -31.01 -1.11 16.33
CA PRO A 88 -29.80 -0.56 16.92
C PRO A 88 -28.65 -0.61 15.90
N LEU A 89 -27.88 0.47 15.84
CA LEU A 89 -26.68 0.57 15.01
C LEU A 89 -25.43 0.53 15.88
N SER A 90 -24.37 -0.11 15.39
CA SER A 90 -23.04 -0.10 16.03
C SER A 90 -22.31 1.23 15.75
N GLU A 91 -22.94 2.36 16.03
CA GLU A 91 -22.39 3.70 15.87
C GLU A 91 -22.13 4.32 17.25
N SER A 92 -20.90 4.76 17.49
CA SER A 92 -20.52 5.44 18.73
C SER A 92 -20.76 6.94 18.63
N VAL A 93 -21.33 7.53 19.69
CA VAL A 93 -21.47 8.99 19.84
C VAL A 93 -20.18 9.56 20.44
N VAL A 94 -19.71 10.68 19.89
CA VAL A 94 -18.49 11.37 20.34
C VAL A 94 -18.80 12.83 20.65
N GLY A 95 -18.29 13.33 21.77
CA GLY A 95 -18.51 14.71 22.22
C GLY A 95 -18.00 14.92 23.63
N THR A 96 -18.36 16.06 24.22
CA THR A 96 -17.86 16.48 25.53
C THR A 96 -19.01 16.89 26.45
N PHE A 97 -18.95 16.46 27.70
CA PHE A 97 -19.85 16.90 28.77
C PHE A 97 -19.29 18.16 29.42
N ARG A 98 -20.16 19.15 29.67
CA ARG A 98 -19.85 20.35 30.43
C ARG A 98 -21.08 20.85 31.18
N HIS A 99 -20.90 21.80 32.08
CA HIS A 99 -22.04 22.54 32.62
C HIS A 99 -22.67 23.42 31.55
N GLY A 100 -24.00 23.50 31.55
CA GLY A 100 -24.75 24.37 30.67
C GLY A 100 -24.59 25.84 31.05
N LYS A 101 -25.21 26.73 30.27
CA LYS A 101 -25.29 28.16 30.56
C LYS A 101 -26.72 28.57 30.91
N GLY A 102 -26.86 29.46 31.90
CA GLY A 102 -28.11 30.12 32.29
C GLY A 102 -28.54 31.20 31.31
N GLU A 103 -29.66 31.86 31.59
CA GLU A 103 -30.28 32.87 30.70
C GLU A 103 -29.40 34.12 30.50
N SER A 104 -28.57 34.48 31.49
CA SER A 104 -27.60 35.57 31.39
C SER A 104 -26.19 35.12 30.98
N GLY A 105 -26.02 33.84 30.58
CA GLY A 105 -24.77 33.30 30.04
C GLY A 105 -23.76 32.77 31.07
N GLU A 106 -24.05 32.87 32.36
CA GLU A 106 -23.32 32.26 33.46
C GLU A 106 -23.40 30.73 33.43
N THR A 107 -22.38 30.05 33.98
CA THR A 107 -22.38 28.60 34.12
C THR A 107 -23.48 28.15 35.07
N ASP A 108 -24.42 27.35 34.58
CA ASP A 108 -25.47 26.72 35.39
C ASP A 108 -25.09 25.28 35.69
N ARG A 109 -24.67 25.04 36.94
CA ARG A 109 -24.26 23.70 37.41
C ARG A 109 -25.42 22.71 37.53
N HIS A 110 -26.67 23.18 37.47
CA HIS A 110 -27.85 22.30 37.43
C HIS A 110 -28.12 21.74 36.03
N VAL A 111 -27.39 22.19 35.01
CA VAL A 111 -27.56 21.72 33.65
C VAL A 111 -26.32 20.95 33.22
N LEU A 112 -26.50 19.69 32.86
CA LEU A 112 -25.50 18.92 32.13
C LEU A 112 -25.73 19.15 30.64
N GLU A 113 -24.72 19.68 29.94
CA GLU A 113 -24.72 19.87 28.50
C GLU A 113 -23.76 18.89 27.83
N PHE A 114 -24.28 18.09 26.92
CA PHE A 114 -23.48 17.30 25.98
C PHE A 114 -23.34 18.05 24.66
N VAL A 115 -22.11 18.38 24.30
CA VAL A 115 -21.77 19.03 23.04
C VAL A 115 -21.25 17.97 22.07
N PRO A 116 -21.96 17.69 20.95
CA PRO A 116 -21.46 16.76 19.96
C PRO A 116 -20.21 17.33 19.28
N ARG A 117 -19.25 16.46 18.96
CA ARG A 117 -18.11 16.84 18.13
C ARG A 117 -18.60 17.18 16.72
N LEU A 118 -18.13 18.27 16.13
CA LEU A 118 -18.43 18.59 14.73
C LEU A 118 -17.70 17.63 13.78
N PRO A 119 -18.28 17.34 12.60
CA PRO A 119 -17.64 16.46 11.63
C PRO A 119 -16.35 17.06 11.07
N THR A 120 -15.52 16.20 10.50
CA THR A 120 -14.25 16.52 9.83
C THR A 120 -14.15 15.96 8.41
N ASP A 121 -15.21 15.33 7.89
CA ASP A 121 -15.28 14.77 6.54
C ASP A 121 -16.32 15.45 5.62
N ASP A 122 -16.15 15.32 4.31
CA ASP A 122 -17.03 15.91 3.28
C ASP A 122 -18.48 15.38 3.35
N ALA A 123 -18.67 14.19 3.93
CA ALA A 123 -19.97 13.53 4.07
C ALA A 123 -20.68 13.82 5.40
N TYR A 124 -20.04 14.58 6.30
CA TYR A 124 -20.54 14.88 7.65
C TYR A 124 -20.88 13.63 8.48
N SER A 125 -20.16 12.53 8.25
CA SER A 125 -20.49 11.20 8.76
C SER A 125 -19.70 10.79 10.00
N ASP A 126 -18.61 11.50 10.29
CA ASP A 126 -17.71 11.26 11.43
C ASP A 126 -17.98 12.16 12.66
N GLY A 127 -19.03 13.01 12.57
CA GLY A 127 -19.47 13.86 13.67
C GLY A 127 -20.08 13.09 14.84
N GLY A 128 -20.27 13.78 15.97
CA GLY A 128 -20.85 13.22 17.19
C GLY A 128 -22.28 12.70 17.02
N PHE A 129 -23.06 13.38 16.18
CA PHE A 129 -24.37 12.94 15.72
C PHE A 129 -24.35 12.77 14.20
N ARG A 130 -25.08 11.76 13.70
CA ARG A 130 -25.23 11.44 12.27
C ARG A 130 -26.63 11.78 11.78
N ALA A 131 -26.74 12.11 10.50
CA ALA A 131 -28.02 12.45 9.87
C ALA A 131 -29.01 11.29 9.85
N GLY A 132 -30.29 11.60 10.03
CA GLY A 132 -31.39 10.63 9.92
C GLY A 132 -31.33 9.47 10.92
N ARG A 133 -30.86 9.73 12.15
CA ARG A 133 -30.77 8.75 13.23
C ARG A 133 -31.77 9.04 14.33
N GLU A 134 -32.19 8.00 15.04
CA GLU A 134 -32.82 8.12 16.34
C GLU A 134 -31.80 7.77 17.42
N TYR A 135 -31.55 8.67 18.36
CA TYR A 135 -30.66 8.45 19.49
C TYR A 135 -31.48 8.26 20.76
N VAL A 136 -31.21 7.18 21.48
CA VAL A 136 -31.76 6.91 22.82
C VAL A 136 -30.67 7.17 23.85
N VAL A 137 -30.89 8.18 24.69
CA VAL A 137 -30.02 8.54 25.82
C VAL A 137 -30.55 7.88 27.07
N SER A 138 -29.70 7.15 27.78
CA SER A 138 -30.03 6.51 29.06
C SER A 138 -29.15 7.06 30.18
N LEU A 139 -29.77 7.50 31.27
CA LEU A 139 -29.08 7.93 32.47
C LEU A 139 -28.91 6.73 33.40
N VAL A 140 -27.67 6.25 33.53
CA VAL A 140 -27.36 5.09 34.35
C VAL A 140 -27.37 5.52 35.82
N SER A 141 -28.23 4.87 36.61
CA SER A 141 -28.33 5.09 38.07
C SER A 141 -28.10 3.80 38.83
N SER A 142 -27.17 3.84 39.78
CA SER A 142 -26.86 2.76 40.72
C SER A 142 -26.57 3.35 42.10
N THR A 143 -26.97 2.65 43.15
CA THR A 143 -26.67 3.01 44.54
C THR A 143 -25.31 2.48 45.01
N LYS A 144 -24.53 1.82 44.14
CA LYS A 144 -23.16 1.33 44.45
C LYS A 144 -22.13 2.39 44.06
N ASP A 145 -21.24 2.76 44.98
CA ASP A 145 -20.24 3.81 44.76
C ASP A 145 -19.23 3.49 43.65
N ALA A 146 -18.95 2.22 43.38
CA ALA A 146 -18.04 1.78 42.32
C ALA A 146 -18.67 1.70 40.91
N ALA A 147 -19.98 1.95 40.76
CA ALA A 147 -20.64 1.91 39.46
C ALA A 147 -20.55 3.29 38.77
N PRO A 148 -20.27 3.37 37.46
CA PRO A 148 -20.22 4.63 36.71
C PRO A 148 -21.64 5.22 36.61
N THR A 149 -22.00 6.06 37.58
CA THR A 149 -23.34 6.63 37.75
C THR A 149 -23.21 8.14 37.83
N LEU A 150 -24.15 8.85 37.21
CA LEU A 150 -24.22 10.31 37.28
C LEU A 150 -24.65 10.74 38.69
N ARG A 151 -23.94 11.71 39.28
CA ARG A 151 -24.12 12.17 40.66
C ARG A 151 -24.30 13.68 40.75
N ASP A 152 -24.88 14.12 41.86
CA ASP A 152 -24.81 15.53 42.28
C ASP A 152 -23.48 15.82 43.01
N ASP A 153 -23.20 17.10 43.27
CA ASP A 153 -22.01 17.56 44.00
C ASP A 153 -21.86 16.93 45.41
N ASP A 154 -22.96 16.47 46.01
CA ASP A 154 -22.97 15.78 47.30
C ASP A 154 -22.78 14.25 47.15
N GLY A 155 -22.52 13.76 45.94
CA GLY A 155 -22.29 12.35 45.62
C GLY A 155 -23.55 11.49 45.50
N ARG A 156 -24.76 12.07 45.52
CA ARG A 156 -26.02 11.33 45.44
C ARG A 156 -26.31 10.88 44.00
N PRO A 157 -26.68 9.62 43.76
CA PRO A 157 -27.06 9.15 42.42
C PRO A 157 -28.47 9.62 42.03
N LEU A 158 -28.80 9.55 40.73
CA LEU A 158 -30.13 9.91 40.22
C LEU A 158 -31.23 9.11 40.94
N SER A 159 -32.15 9.82 41.58
CA SER A 159 -33.19 9.25 42.44
C SER A 159 -34.15 8.34 41.66
N SER A 160 -34.66 7.31 42.33
CA SER A 160 -35.71 6.46 41.79
C SER A 160 -37.01 7.21 41.49
N LYS A 161 -37.21 8.39 42.10
CA LYS A 161 -38.34 9.31 41.90
C LYS A 161 -38.18 10.24 40.68
N SER A 162 -37.08 10.15 39.94
CA SER A 162 -36.94 10.89 38.67
C SER A 162 -37.84 10.25 37.61
N ASP A 163 -38.84 10.99 37.14
CA ASP A 163 -39.78 10.54 36.10
C ASP A 163 -39.07 10.34 34.75
N VAL A 164 -37.99 11.09 34.52
CA VAL A 164 -37.13 10.94 33.35
C VAL A 164 -35.87 10.18 33.74
N ARG A 165 -35.68 8.99 33.16
CA ARG A 165 -34.46 8.15 33.27
C ARG A 165 -33.71 8.00 31.94
N GLY A 166 -34.29 8.52 30.87
CA GLY A 166 -33.74 8.51 29.53
C GLY A 166 -34.65 9.34 28.62
N MET A 167 -34.14 9.66 27.44
CA MET A 167 -34.84 10.42 26.41
C MET A 167 -34.45 9.88 25.04
N SER A 168 -35.35 9.95 24.07
CA SER A 168 -35.04 9.75 22.66
C SER A 168 -35.12 11.07 21.91
N PHE A 169 -34.35 11.22 20.84
CA PHE A 169 -34.50 12.31 19.88
C PHE A 169 -34.07 11.87 18.49
N ARG A 170 -34.50 12.61 17.47
CA ARG A 170 -34.15 12.36 16.07
C ARG A 170 -33.27 13.47 15.53
N THR A 171 -32.25 13.11 14.78
CA THR A 171 -31.48 14.09 14.01
C THR A 171 -32.17 14.41 12.71
N VAL A 172 -31.94 15.62 12.20
CA VAL A 172 -32.31 16.00 10.84
C VAL A 172 -31.71 15.04 9.80
N SER A 173 -32.43 14.85 8.69
CA SER A 173 -31.96 14.14 7.50
C SER A 173 -31.67 15.14 6.39
N GLY A 174 -30.62 14.91 5.61
CA GLY A 174 -30.22 15.77 4.50
C GLY A 174 -28.83 15.39 4.00
N SER A 175 -28.37 16.10 2.97
CA SER A 175 -27.00 15.95 2.44
C SER A 175 -26.27 17.29 2.29
N THR A 176 -26.93 18.40 2.64
CA THR A 176 -26.35 19.74 2.56
C THR A 176 -26.16 20.37 3.94
N PRO A 177 -25.17 21.26 4.13
CA PRO A 177 -24.95 21.95 5.40
C PRO A 177 -26.21 22.63 5.97
N GLN A 178 -26.98 23.32 5.11
CA GLN A 178 -28.19 24.06 5.52
C GLN A 178 -29.30 23.15 6.07
N GLU A 179 -29.35 21.89 5.63
CA GLU A 179 -30.32 20.91 6.12
C GLU A 179 -29.87 20.25 7.43
N LEU A 180 -28.55 20.13 7.62
CA LEU A 180 -27.93 19.33 8.67
C LEU A 180 -27.55 20.13 9.92
N PHE A 181 -27.21 21.40 9.75
CA PHE A 181 -26.70 22.25 10.82
C PHE A 181 -27.56 23.48 11.00
N ARG A 182 -27.68 23.89 12.26
CA ARG A 182 -28.35 25.14 12.62
C ARG A 182 -27.34 26.27 12.60
N ASP A 183 -27.62 27.32 11.84
CA ASP A 183 -26.86 28.56 11.93
C ASP A 183 -27.08 29.21 13.31
N ARG A 184 -25.97 29.57 13.97
CA ARG A 184 -25.95 30.22 15.29
C ARG A 184 -25.56 31.68 15.21
N LEU A 185 -24.91 32.11 14.14
CA LEU A 185 -24.43 33.47 13.98
C LEU A 185 -24.63 33.87 12.52
N ALA A 186 -25.60 34.75 12.29
CA ALA A 186 -25.99 35.15 10.94
C ALA A 186 -24.82 35.79 10.17
N GLY A 187 -24.63 35.35 8.92
CA GLY A 187 -23.57 35.79 8.03
C GLY A 187 -22.38 34.83 7.97
N GLY A 188 -21.54 35.00 6.97
CA GLY A 188 -20.37 34.13 6.80
C GLY A 188 -19.27 34.34 7.87
N PRO A 189 -18.29 33.43 7.93
CA PRO A 189 -17.24 33.44 8.95
C PRO A 189 -16.45 34.74 9.00
N ARG A 190 -16.17 35.28 10.19
CA ARG A 190 -15.35 36.48 10.37
C ARG A 190 -14.04 36.14 11.06
N VAL A 191 -12.96 36.76 10.58
CA VAL A 191 -11.63 36.59 11.17
C VAL A 191 -11.56 37.42 12.46
N LEU A 192 -11.23 36.75 13.57
CA LEU A 192 -11.01 37.35 14.89
C LEU A 192 -9.56 37.79 15.08
N SER A 193 -8.62 36.92 14.73
CA SER A 193 -7.19 37.21 14.80
C SER A 193 -6.41 36.38 13.79
N VAL A 194 -5.21 36.87 13.46
CA VAL A 194 -4.24 36.15 12.66
C VAL A 194 -2.90 36.23 13.37
N ASP A 195 -2.31 35.07 13.65
CA ASP A 195 -1.03 34.93 14.32
C ASP A 195 -0.04 34.25 13.38
N ALA A 196 1.15 34.81 13.20
CA ALA A 196 2.21 34.23 12.37
C ALA A 196 3.48 34.01 13.20
N THR A 197 4.13 32.87 13.01
CA THR A 197 5.32 32.45 13.77
C THR A 197 6.21 31.54 12.91
N PRO A 198 7.54 31.56 13.07
CA PRO A 198 8.32 32.48 13.91
C PRO A 198 8.53 33.86 13.25
N MET A 199 8.58 34.89 14.10
CA MET A 199 8.89 36.28 13.73
C MET A 199 10.30 36.65 14.17
N PHE A 200 11.04 37.36 13.32
CA PHE A 200 12.35 37.95 13.61
C PHE A 200 12.25 39.47 13.58
N GLY A 201 12.13 40.07 14.77
CA GLY A 201 11.66 41.44 14.89
C GLY A 201 10.21 41.55 14.40
N GLU A 202 9.96 42.46 13.46
CA GLU A 202 8.63 42.64 12.84
C GLU A 202 8.45 41.83 11.54
N ARG A 203 9.44 41.01 11.17
CA ARG A 203 9.45 40.29 9.88
C ARG A 203 9.20 38.78 10.06
N LEU A 204 8.49 38.20 9.11
CA LEU A 204 8.20 36.77 9.08
C LEU A 204 9.42 35.98 8.59
N SER A 205 9.71 34.88 9.27
CA SER A 205 10.75 33.93 8.85
C SER A 205 10.57 33.46 7.41
N LEU A 206 11.67 33.14 6.72
CA LEU A 206 11.66 32.66 5.33
C LEU A 206 11.25 31.19 5.17
N ASN A 207 10.76 30.54 6.23
CA ASN A 207 10.36 29.13 6.19
C ASN A 207 11.47 28.19 5.68
N GLU A 208 12.68 28.33 6.24
CA GLU A 208 13.78 27.40 5.96
C GLU A 208 13.35 25.96 6.29
N LEU A 209 13.49 25.07 5.31
CA LEU A 209 13.04 23.67 5.34
C LEU A 209 13.75 22.87 6.43
N GLY A 210 14.98 23.28 6.76
CA GLY A 210 15.72 22.72 7.86
C GLY A 210 15.37 23.29 9.25
N GLY A 211 14.64 24.41 9.32
CA GLY A 211 14.42 25.20 10.53
C GLY A 211 13.10 24.90 11.26
N THR A 212 12.65 25.85 12.08
CA THR A 212 11.28 25.84 12.60
C THR A 212 10.31 26.25 11.50
N PRO A 213 9.32 25.41 11.13
CA PRO A 213 8.35 25.74 10.10
C PRO A 213 7.56 27.00 10.42
N VAL A 214 7.20 27.76 9.40
CA VAL A 214 6.28 28.89 9.52
C VAL A 214 4.86 28.35 9.69
N GLU A 215 4.16 28.85 10.70
CA GLU A 215 2.73 28.62 10.91
C GLU A 215 1.98 29.95 10.90
N ILE A 216 0.91 30.03 10.10
CA ILE A 216 -0.02 31.14 10.10
C ILE A 216 -1.37 30.61 10.59
N ALA A 217 -1.72 30.96 11.82
CA ALA A 217 -2.95 30.57 12.49
C ALA A 217 -4.01 31.67 12.34
N ILE A 218 -5.23 31.26 11.96
CA ILE A 218 -6.34 32.14 11.61
C ILE A 218 -7.52 31.73 12.47
N ARG A 219 -7.96 32.62 13.35
CA ARG A 219 -9.11 32.36 14.24
C ARG A 219 -10.37 32.96 13.64
N PHE A 220 -11.44 32.16 13.59
CA PHE A 220 -12.77 32.63 13.18
C PHE A 220 -13.75 32.60 14.36
N ASP A 221 -14.78 33.43 14.27
CA ASP A 221 -15.85 33.59 15.29
C ASP A 221 -16.92 32.50 15.28
N GLN A 222 -16.78 31.51 14.39
CA GLN A 222 -17.74 30.42 14.24
C GLN A 222 -17.09 29.16 13.63
N ALA A 223 -17.83 28.05 13.70
CA ALA A 223 -17.41 26.79 13.12
C ALA A 223 -17.43 26.86 11.58
N LEU A 224 -16.46 26.23 10.94
CA LEU A 224 -16.37 26.13 9.49
C LEU A 224 -16.93 24.81 8.99
N ASP A 225 -17.49 24.84 7.79
CA ASP A 225 -17.80 23.63 7.03
C ASP A 225 -16.47 22.93 6.68
N PRO A 226 -16.21 21.71 7.19
CA PRO A 226 -14.95 20.99 7.01
C PRO A 226 -14.77 20.43 5.61
N ALA A 227 -15.77 20.53 4.73
CA ALA A 227 -15.71 19.97 3.38
C ALA A 227 -14.46 20.48 2.63
N SER A 228 -13.84 19.58 1.88
CA SER A 228 -12.56 19.81 1.20
C SER A 228 -12.62 20.93 0.15
N ASP A 229 -13.82 21.21 -0.40
CA ASP A 229 -14.09 22.33 -1.30
C ASP A 229 -14.20 23.69 -0.56
N ASN A 230 -14.33 23.66 0.76
CA ASN A 230 -14.42 24.82 1.64
C ASN A 230 -13.12 25.06 2.41
N VAL A 231 -12.72 24.10 3.24
CA VAL A 231 -11.43 24.07 3.96
C VAL A 231 -10.62 22.90 3.42
N SER A 232 -9.63 23.19 2.58
CA SER A 232 -8.86 22.18 1.85
C SER A 232 -7.80 21.47 2.71
N THR A 233 -8.23 20.84 3.80
CA THR A 233 -7.36 20.07 4.71
C THR A 233 -6.72 18.84 4.06
N ARG A 234 -7.27 18.40 2.92
CA ARG A 234 -6.78 17.29 2.10
C ARG A 234 -6.07 17.75 0.83
N GLN A 235 -5.59 19.00 0.80
CA GLN A 235 -4.86 19.50 -0.35
C GLN A 235 -3.66 18.60 -0.64
N SER A 236 -3.55 18.14 -1.90
CA SER A 236 -2.41 17.33 -2.30
C SER A 236 -1.16 18.20 -2.24
N ILE A 237 -0.23 17.78 -1.37
CA ILE A 237 1.10 18.38 -1.27
C ILE A 237 1.98 17.99 -2.48
N ASP A 238 1.59 16.98 -3.27
CA ASP A 238 2.27 16.56 -4.49
C ASP A 238 2.20 17.65 -5.57
N PRO A 239 3.34 18.18 -6.07
CA PRO A 239 3.33 19.18 -7.11
C PRO A 239 2.95 18.64 -8.49
N VAL A 240 2.94 17.32 -8.72
CA VAL A 240 2.47 16.76 -10.01
C VAL A 240 0.98 17.03 -10.21
N ARG A 241 0.20 16.99 -9.13
CA ARG A 241 -1.26 17.18 -9.16
C ARG A 241 -1.67 18.65 -9.03
N ASP A 242 -0.72 19.57 -9.21
CA ASP A 242 -0.97 21.00 -9.02
C ASP A 242 -1.98 21.54 -10.04
N ALA A 243 -3.16 21.88 -9.52
CA ALA A 243 -4.01 22.84 -10.16
C ALA A 243 -4.22 23.98 -9.17
N SER A 244 -3.87 25.21 -9.55
CA SER A 244 -4.20 26.44 -8.80
C SER A 244 -5.68 26.55 -8.39
N ARG A 245 -6.58 25.82 -9.06
CA ARG A 245 -7.99 25.63 -8.71
C ARG A 245 -8.20 24.91 -7.37
N GLN A 246 -7.19 24.21 -6.84
CA GLN A 246 -7.20 23.42 -5.62
C GLN A 246 -6.60 24.17 -4.40
N ARG A 247 -6.23 25.45 -4.53
CA ARG A 247 -5.70 26.27 -3.42
C ARG A 247 -6.66 26.49 -2.26
N GLY A 248 -7.92 26.07 -2.40
CA GLY A 248 -8.98 26.30 -1.43
C GLY A 248 -9.42 27.76 -1.34
N LYS A 249 -10.16 28.07 -0.27
CA LYS A 249 -10.71 29.41 0.00
C LYS A 249 -9.88 30.24 0.99
N VAL A 250 -8.88 29.62 1.61
CA VAL A 250 -7.96 30.27 2.56
C VAL A 250 -6.55 29.92 2.12
N TYR A 251 -5.79 30.90 1.65
CA TYR A 251 -4.49 30.66 1.02
C TYR A 251 -3.55 31.87 1.12
N LEU A 252 -2.28 31.67 0.80
CA LEU A 252 -1.24 32.71 0.82
C LEU A 252 -0.90 33.17 -0.60
N GLU A 253 -0.65 34.46 -0.80
CA GLU A 253 -0.18 35.00 -2.09
C GLU A 253 0.83 36.14 -1.91
N TYR A 254 1.69 36.35 -2.92
CA TYR A 254 2.62 37.49 -2.98
C TYR A 254 2.68 38.06 -4.40
N ASP A 255 3.30 39.23 -4.56
CA ASP A 255 3.60 39.78 -5.87
C ASP A 255 5.05 39.46 -6.24
N ASP A 256 5.24 38.69 -7.31
CA ASP A 256 6.55 38.34 -7.84
C ASP A 256 6.94 39.34 -8.95
N PRO A 257 8.14 39.93 -8.90
CA PRO A 257 8.58 40.92 -9.89
C PRO A 257 8.73 40.36 -11.31
N GLU A 258 8.94 39.06 -11.47
CA GLU A 258 9.15 38.37 -12.75
C GLU A 258 7.95 37.49 -13.14
N LEU A 259 7.44 36.71 -12.20
CA LEU A 259 6.36 35.75 -12.42
C LEU A 259 4.96 36.40 -12.36
N GLY A 260 4.89 37.67 -11.96
CA GLY A 260 3.67 38.47 -11.93
C GLY A 260 3.01 38.59 -10.56
N LYS A 261 1.84 39.24 -10.54
CA LYS A 261 1.09 39.55 -9.31
C LYS A 261 0.28 38.37 -8.80
N GLN A 262 -0.02 38.36 -7.50
CA GLN A 262 -0.90 37.40 -6.81
C GLN A 262 -0.49 35.93 -7.04
N ARG A 263 0.83 35.68 -6.98
CA ARG A 263 1.38 34.32 -7.04
C ARG A 263 1.01 33.58 -5.77
N TRP A 264 0.35 32.45 -5.94
CA TRP A 264 -0.05 31.57 -4.84
C TRP A 264 1.18 30.92 -4.21
N ILE A 265 1.25 30.96 -2.88
CA ILE A 265 2.20 30.22 -2.06
C ILE A 265 1.47 28.98 -1.55
N ARG A 266 1.98 27.83 -1.94
CA ARG A 266 1.45 26.54 -1.48
C ARG A 266 1.67 26.41 0.03
N ALA A 267 0.68 25.86 0.72
CA ALA A 267 0.76 25.60 2.14
C ALA A 267 -0.09 24.38 2.50
N ALA A 268 0.40 23.54 3.41
CA ALA A 268 -0.43 22.55 4.07
C ALA A 268 -1.47 23.26 4.96
N VAL A 269 -2.74 22.87 4.82
CA VAL A 269 -3.87 23.42 5.57
C VAL A 269 -4.32 22.43 6.62
N SER A 270 -4.48 22.87 7.86
CA SER A 270 -5.07 22.06 8.93
C SER A 270 -6.13 22.86 9.70
N LEU A 271 -7.12 22.14 10.23
CA LEU A 271 -8.22 22.70 11.03
C LEU A 271 -8.16 22.10 12.46
N PRO A 272 -7.15 22.47 13.28
CA PRO A 272 -6.97 21.89 14.61
C PRO A 272 -8.13 22.15 15.58
N VAL A 273 -8.86 23.25 15.42
CA VAL A 273 -10.02 23.60 16.24
C VAL A 273 -11.19 23.88 15.30
N ASN A 274 -12.32 23.19 15.53
CA ASN A 274 -13.58 23.49 14.86
C ASN A 274 -14.73 23.21 15.83
N ASP A 275 -15.04 24.21 16.65
CA ASP A 275 -16.05 24.14 17.69
C ASP A 275 -17.21 25.09 17.38
N LEU A 276 -18.31 24.95 18.12
CA LEU A 276 -19.55 25.71 17.90
C LEU A 276 -19.40 27.24 18.00
N THR A 277 -18.32 27.73 18.58
CA THR A 277 -18.10 29.17 18.86
C THR A 277 -16.83 29.71 18.24
N GLU A 278 -15.92 28.85 17.77
CA GLU A 278 -14.67 29.28 17.17
C GLU A 278 -14.09 28.17 16.31
N SER A 279 -13.28 28.56 15.33
CA SER A 279 -12.45 27.63 14.59
C SER A 279 -11.08 28.24 14.33
N VAL A 280 -10.09 27.37 14.15
CA VAL A 280 -8.71 27.77 13.89
C VAL A 280 -8.20 27.02 12.66
N ILE A 281 -7.88 27.74 11.60
CA ILE A 281 -7.13 27.21 10.46
C ILE A 281 -5.66 27.53 10.67
N VAL A 282 -4.78 26.56 10.40
CA VAL A 282 -3.32 26.76 10.36
C VAL A 282 -2.81 26.45 8.97
N LEU A 283 -2.13 27.43 8.37
CA LEU A 283 -1.40 27.29 7.10
C LEU A 283 0.10 27.11 7.39
N ARG A 284 0.71 26.11 6.77
CA ARG A 284 2.17 25.88 6.80
C ARG A 284 2.73 25.94 5.39
N PRO A 285 3.46 26.99 4.99
CA PRO A 285 3.97 27.12 3.62
C PRO A 285 4.88 25.97 3.22
N ASP A 286 4.84 25.61 1.93
CA ASP A 286 5.70 24.60 1.33
C ASP A 286 6.92 25.28 0.71
N GLY A 287 8.13 24.89 1.13
CA GLY A 287 9.36 25.50 0.64
C GLY A 287 9.64 26.87 1.23
N ILE A 288 10.76 27.49 0.84
CA ILE A 288 11.14 28.79 1.41
C ILE A 288 10.26 29.91 0.84
N LEU A 289 9.95 30.90 1.68
CA LEU A 289 9.18 32.09 1.32
C LEU A 289 10.06 33.11 0.58
N PRO A 290 9.49 33.92 -0.33
CA PRO A 290 10.22 35.00 -0.99
C PRO A 290 10.77 35.99 0.05
N ASN A 291 12.02 36.41 -0.09
CA ASN A 291 12.65 37.39 0.80
C ASN A 291 12.21 38.82 0.50
N ASP A 292 12.16 39.68 1.53
CA ASP A 292 11.66 41.07 1.45
C ASP A 292 10.38 41.24 0.62
N ALA A 293 9.39 40.37 0.87
CA ALA A 293 8.13 40.30 0.15
C ALA A 293 6.93 40.49 1.08
N ASP A 294 5.89 41.14 0.58
CA ASP A 294 4.60 41.23 1.24
C ASP A 294 3.77 39.97 0.93
N VAL A 295 3.75 39.04 1.89
CA VAL A 295 2.92 37.84 1.85
C VAL A 295 1.55 38.15 2.42
N ARG A 296 0.52 38.03 1.58
CA ARG A 296 -0.88 38.31 1.92
C ARG A 296 -1.60 37.02 2.25
N LEU A 297 -2.32 37.02 3.36
CA LEU A 297 -3.28 35.99 3.69
C LEU A 297 -4.64 36.35 3.08
N VAL A 298 -5.13 35.49 2.18
CA VAL A 298 -6.41 35.66 1.51
C VAL A 298 -7.44 34.71 2.10
N VAL A 299 -8.59 35.27 2.46
CA VAL A 299 -9.81 34.54 2.77
C VAL A 299 -10.85 34.93 1.72
N GLU A 300 -11.38 33.96 0.99
CA GLU A 300 -12.38 34.20 -0.05
C GLU A 300 -13.76 34.46 0.59
N SER A 301 -14.52 35.39 0.01
CA SER A 301 -15.89 35.69 0.47
C SER A 301 -16.84 34.48 0.43
N SER A 302 -16.50 33.47 -0.37
CA SER A 302 -17.24 32.22 -0.50
C SER A 302 -16.94 31.19 0.58
N LEU A 303 -16.03 31.48 1.54
CA LEU A 303 -15.80 30.62 2.70
C LEU A 303 -17.10 30.44 3.47
N ARG A 304 -17.47 29.18 3.70
CA ARG A 304 -18.71 28.78 4.34
C ARG A 304 -18.49 28.44 5.81
N ASP A 305 -19.44 28.81 6.65
CA ASP A 305 -19.57 28.23 7.98
C ASP A 305 -20.18 26.81 7.93
N ILE A 306 -20.28 26.18 9.10
CA ILE A 306 -20.85 24.83 9.22
C ILE A 306 -22.31 24.73 8.76
N ALA A 307 -23.07 25.83 8.75
CA ALA A 307 -24.46 25.87 8.26
C ALA A 307 -24.55 26.19 6.76
N GLY A 308 -23.42 26.53 6.11
CA GLY A 308 -23.32 26.84 4.70
C GLY A 308 -23.52 28.30 4.34
N GLU A 309 -23.58 29.23 5.30
CA GLU A 309 -23.60 30.68 5.01
C GLU A 309 -22.20 31.21 4.68
N SER A 310 -22.13 32.28 3.88
CA SER A 310 -20.86 32.88 3.43
C SER A 310 -20.95 34.39 3.29
N ASN A 311 -19.81 35.06 3.11
CA ASN A 311 -19.70 36.51 3.00
C ASN A 311 -19.92 37.06 1.57
N VAL A 312 -20.34 36.24 0.61
CA VAL A 312 -20.54 36.64 -0.80
C VAL A 312 -21.51 37.83 -0.94
N ARG A 313 -22.47 37.95 -0.01
CA ARG A 313 -23.47 39.04 -0.01
C ARG A 313 -23.01 40.31 0.72
N VAL A 314 -21.83 40.31 1.34
CA VAL A 314 -21.28 41.47 2.05
C VAL A 314 -20.71 42.45 1.03
N PRO A 315 -21.27 43.67 0.91
CA PRO A 315 -20.73 44.68 0.00
C PRO A 315 -19.32 45.09 0.46
N ARG A 316 -18.34 45.06 -0.45
CA ARG A 316 -16.93 45.40 -0.17
C ARG A 316 -16.25 44.50 0.87
N TYR A 317 -16.47 43.19 0.79
CA TYR A 317 -15.70 42.21 1.55
C TYR A 317 -14.20 42.37 1.27
N ASP A 318 -13.41 42.58 2.32
CA ASP A 318 -11.95 42.62 2.22
C ASP A 318 -11.40 41.20 2.26
N ARG A 319 -10.87 40.75 1.12
CA ARG A 319 -10.33 39.39 1.01
C ARG A 319 -8.96 39.26 1.67
N VAL A 320 -8.21 40.35 1.82
CA VAL A 320 -6.85 40.33 2.39
C VAL A 320 -6.96 40.62 3.88
N VAL A 321 -6.93 39.57 4.70
CA VAL A 321 -7.19 39.70 6.14
C VAL A 321 -5.93 39.99 6.95
N ALA A 322 -4.74 39.69 6.40
CA ALA A 322 -3.45 40.05 6.98
C ALA A 322 -2.37 40.16 5.89
N THR A 323 -1.32 40.93 6.16
CA THR A 323 -0.12 41.02 5.32
C THR A 323 1.11 40.95 6.21
N PHE A 324 2.06 40.09 5.84
CA PHE A 324 3.31 39.87 6.55
C PHE A 324 4.47 40.22 5.63
N ARG A 325 5.40 41.05 6.11
CA ARG A 325 6.65 41.27 5.38
C ARG A 325 7.68 40.24 5.81
N THR A 326 8.24 39.52 4.85
CA THR A 326 9.27 38.51 5.12
C THR A 326 10.63 39.13 5.39
N GLU A 327 11.56 38.36 5.96
CA GLU A 327 12.94 38.81 6.22
C GLU A 327 13.63 39.31 4.94
N GLU A 328 14.41 40.38 5.08
CA GLU A 328 15.32 40.88 4.05
C GLU A 328 16.63 40.11 4.16
N GLN A 329 16.76 39.07 3.33
CA GLN A 329 17.96 38.24 3.26
C GLN A 329 18.49 38.24 1.83
N PRO A 330 19.19 39.30 1.40
CA PRO A 330 19.72 39.39 0.05
C PRO A 330 21.03 38.62 -0.14
N SER A 331 21.65 38.12 0.92
CA SER A 331 22.82 37.23 0.83
C SER A 331 22.39 35.78 0.58
N ALA A 332 23.29 35.00 -0.02
CA ALA A 332 23.10 33.55 -0.18
C ALA A 332 22.92 32.87 1.19
N ARG A 333 22.06 31.86 1.27
CA ARG A 333 21.82 31.08 2.50
C ARG A 333 21.89 29.58 2.27
N PHE A 334 22.33 28.87 3.29
CA PHE A 334 22.42 27.41 3.30
C PHE A 334 21.21 26.82 4.01
N ASP A 335 20.54 25.88 3.35
CA ASP A 335 19.40 25.14 3.91
C ASP A 335 19.45 23.68 3.44
N ALA A 336 18.49 22.85 3.82
CA ALA A 336 18.39 21.47 3.36
C ALA A 336 16.94 21.00 3.25
N VAL A 337 16.64 20.24 2.19
CA VAL A 337 15.43 19.44 2.13
C VAL A 337 15.60 18.25 3.07
N VAL A 338 14.75 18.16 4.10
CA VAL A 338 14.83 17.08 5.08
C VAL A 338 13.75 16.04 4.77
N PHE A 339 14.18 14.85 4.38
CA PHE A 339 13.34 13.67 4.29
C PHE A 339 13.41 12.94 5.63
N ASP A 340 12.45 13.23 6.51
CA ASP A 340 12.19 12.38 7.68
C ASP A 340 11.25 11.23 7.31
N PHE A 341 11.44 10.10 7.98
CA PHE A 341 10.66 8.88 7.76
C PHE A 341 9.68 8.60 8.91
N GLU A 342 9.39 9.61 9.75
CA GLU A 342 8.37 9.54 10.80
C GLU A 342 6.96 9.56 10.22
N SER A 343 6.78 10.30 9.12
CA SER A 343 5.52 10.37 8.37
C SER A 343 5.61 9.68 7.02
N ARG A 344 4.46 9.37 6.42
CA ARG A 344 4.39 8.86 5.03
C ARG A 344 4.24 9.99 4.02
N ASP A 345 4.32 11.24 4.44
CA ASP A 345 3.91 12.40 3.65
C ASP A 345 4.78 12.59 2.41
N PHE A 346 6.04 12.18 2.46
CA PHE A 346 6.94 12.21 1.29
C PHE A 346 6.80 11.01 0.37
N THR A 347 6.11 9.94 0.76
CA THR A 347 6.07 8.70 -0.03
C THR A 347 5.22 8.87 -1.29
N ASP A 348 5.79 8.52 -2.44
CA ASP A 348 5.04 8.39 -3.69
C ASP A 348 4.34 7.03 -3.73
N SER A 349 3.07 7.00 -3.30
CA SER A 349 2.28 5.76 -3.24
C SER A 349 1.81 5.27 -4.62
N GLY A 350 1.90 6.11 -5.65
CA GLY A 350 1.60 5.76 -7.03
C GLY A 350 2.84 5.38 -7.83
N ALA A 351 4.04 5.43 -7.24
CA ALA A 351 5.25 5.10 -7.97
C ALA A 351 5.26 3.63 -8.39
N ALA A 352 5.67 3.41 -9.64
CA ALA A 352 5.86 2.09 -10.18
C ALA A 352 7.26 1.59 -9.77
N PHE A 353 7.35 0.42 -9.13
CA PHE A 353 8.61 -0.13 -8.63
C PHE A 353 8.98 -1.43 -9.33
N ARG A 354 10.14 -1.47 -10.00
CA ARG A 354 10.70 -2.70 -10.57
C ARG A 354 11.31 -3.62 -9.51
N ASP A 355 11.81 -3.04 -8.42
CA ASP A 355 12.18 -3.78 -7.20
C ASP A 355 10.97 -3.83 -6.25
N PRO A 356 10.90 -4.77 -5.30
CA PRO A 356 9.95 -4.73 -4.20
C PRO A 356 9.93 -3.36 -3.49
N PRO A 357 8.76 -2.85 -3.07
CA PRO A 357 8.67 -1.57 -2.36
C PRO A 357 9.28 -1.71 -0.96
N ALA A 358 10.13 -0.77 -0.54
CA ALA A 358 10.72 -0.76 0.81
C ALA A 358 9.68 -0.44 1.90
N ASP A 359 9.97 -0.85 3.13
CA ASP A 359 9.07 -0.73 4.27
C ASP A 359 9.26 0.61 5.00
N LEU A 360 8.17 1.31 5.30
CA LEU A 360 8.20 2.50 6.17
C LEU A 360 7.50 2.16 7.50
N VAL A 361 8.32 1.86 8.53
CA VAL A 361 7.87 1.35 9.83
C VAL A 361 8.65 1.99 10.97
N GLY A 362 7.96 2.53 11.97
CA GLY A 362 8.59 2.99 13.22
C GLY A 362 9.51 4.20 13.08
N GLY A 363 9.29 5.06 12.07
CA GLY A 363 10.16 6.22 11.82
C GLY A 363 11.39 5.91 10.95
N GLU A 364 11.46 4.71 10.38
CA GLU A 364 12.59 4.25 9.59
C GLU A 364 12.10 3.73 8.23
N LEU A 365 12.73 4.19 7.16
CA LEU A 365 12.62 3.59 5.84
C LEU A 365 13.60 2.42 5.78
N ARG A 366 13.11 1.20 5.79
CA ARG A 366 13.91 -0.01 5.89
C ARG A 366 13.79 -0.86 4.63
N ALA A 367 14.86 -1.57 4.30
CA ALA A 367 14.80 -2.64 3.32
C ALA A 367 13.62 -3.59 3.63
N SER A 368 12.77 -3.81 2.63
CA SER A 368 11.75 -4.84 2.67
C SER A 368 12.30 -6.15 2.13
N PHE A 369 11.83 -7.23 2.71
CA PHE A 369 12.06 -8.59 2.23
C PHE A 369 10.87 -9.41 2.70
N ASP A 370 9.93 -9.62 1.78
CA ASP A 370 8.65 -10.31 2.02
C ASP A 370 8.66 -11.73 1.46
N PHE A 371 9.62 -12.54 1.93
CA PHE A 371 9.66 -13.96 1.66
C PHE A 371 9.06 -14.72 2.85
N ASP A 372 7.85 -15.25 2.67
CA ASP A 372 7.09 -16.01 3.69
C ASP A 372 7.74 -17.34 4.12
N GLY A 373 8.86 -17.70 3.49
CA GLY A 373 9.63 -18.89 3.80
C GLY A 373 10.49 -18.71 5.05
N ILE A 374 10.87 -19.84 5.66
CA ILE A 374 11.78 -19.86 6.79
C ILE A 374 13.10 -20.43 6.29
N LEU A 375 14.23 -19.88 6.75
CA LEU A 375 15.54 -20.52 6.58
C LEU A 375 15.53 -21.87 7.28
N THR A 376 15.44 -22.93 6.49
CA THR A 376 15.54 -24.31 6.91
C THR A 376 16.75 -24.94 6.24
N PRO A 377 17.45 -25.91 6.85
CA PRO A 377 18.49 -26.67 6.16
C PRO A 377 17.94 -27.90 5.42
N LEU A 378 16.61 -28.12 5.46
CA LEU A 378 15.98 -29.33 4.94
C LEU A 378 15.74 -29.21 3.42
N ASP A 379 16.22 -30.18 2.66
CA ASP A 379 16.07 -30.32 1.22
C ASP A 379 14.99 -31.36 0.89
N TYR A 380 14.32 -31.19 -0.26
CA TYR A 380 13.32 -32.13 -0.75
C TYR A 380 13.76 -32.79 -2.05
N GLU A 381 14.12 -34.08 -1.97
CA GLU A 381 14.52 -34.90 -3.11
C GLU A 381 13.79 -36.26 -3.06
N PRO A 382 12.53 -36.33 -3.49
CA PRO A 382 11.75 -37.56 -3.45
C PRO A 382 12.31 -38.63 -4.40
N THR A 383 12.29 -39.89 -3.96
CA THR A 383 12.81 -41.03 -4.74
C THR A 383 11.73 -41.97 -5.27
N ALA A 384 10.52 -41.95 -4.70
CA ALA A 384 9.40 -42.71 -5.23
C ALA A 384 8.97 -42.15 -6.59
N ALA A 385 8.54 -43.02 -7.51
CA ALA A 385 8.11 -42.60 -8.85
C ALA A 385 6.91 -41.63 -8.82
N THR A 386 6.02 -41.76 -7.84
CA THR A 386 4.89 -40.85 -7.63
C THR A 386 4.76 -40.49 -6.16
N ASN A 387 4.73 -39.20 -5.87
CA ASN A 387 4.62 -38.63 -4.53
C ASN A 387 3.38 -37.75 -4.51
N VAL A 388 2.35 -38.16 -3.74
CA VAL A 388 1.10 -37.40 -3.62
C VAL A 388 1.15 -36.60 -2.33
N LEU A 389 1.04 -35.28 -2.44
CA LEU A 389 1.10 -34.35 -1.32
C LEU A 389 -0.25 -33.65 -1.16
N SER A 390 -0.91 -33.87 -0.03
CA SER A 390 -2.14 -33.16 0.30
C SER A 390 -1.84 -31.79 0.88
N THR A 391 -2.47 -30.77 0.30
CA THR A 391 -2.40 -29.38 0.74
C THR A 391 -3.28 -29.10 1.96
N ASP A 392 -4.16 -30.02 2.35
CA ASP A 392 -4.91 -29.88 3.60
C ASP A 392 -4.03 -30.30 4.78
N TYR A 393 -3.40 -31.46 4.66
CA TYR A 393 -2.46 -32.00 5.62
C TYR A 393 -1.62 -33.12 4.98
N THR A 394 -0.30 -33.04 5.10
CA THR A 394 0.62 -34.13 4.69
C THR A 394 1.86 -34.14 5.57
N THR A 395 2.46 -35.31 5.77
CA THR A 395 3.81 -35.40 6.34
C THR A 395 4.82 -35.40 5.20
N LEU A 396 5.73 -34.43 5.18
CA LEU A 396 6.79 -34.33 4.20
C LEU A 396 8.06 -35.02 4.73
N VAL A 397 8.69 -35.82 3.87
CA VAL A 397 9.96 -36.50 4.19
C VAL A 397 11.09 -35.79 3.43
N PRO A 398 11.93 -35.00 4.10
CA PRO A 398 13.09 -34.37 3.47
C PRO A 398 14.19 -35.40 3.19
N SER A 399 15.12 -35.09 2.28
CA SER A 399 16.28 -35.95 1.98
C SER A 399 17.31 -35.94 3.11
N ASN A 400 17.32 -34.87 3.90
CA ASN A 400 18.12 -34.67 5.09
C ASN A 400 17.22 -34.20 6.26
N GLY A 401 17.41 -34.79 7.45
CA GLY A 401 16.61 -34.47 8.64
C GLY A 401 15.39 -35.38 8.86
N LEU A 402 14.54 -35.01 9.82
CA LEU A 402 13.36 -35.79 10.21
C LEU A 402 12.12 -35.35 9.42
N PRO A 403 11.16 -36.26 9.16
CA PRO A 403 9.87 -35.90 8.60
C PRO A 403 9.14 -34.86 9.46
N PHE A 404 8.37 -33.99 8.81
CA PHE A 404 7.59 -32.95 9.48
C PHE A 404 6.24 -32.75 8.79
N ASP A 405 5.26 -32.25 9.54
CA ASP A 405 3.91 -32.03 9.04
C ASP A 405 3.76 -30.69 8.35
N VAL A 406 3.04 -30.69 7.23
CA VAL A 406 2.66 -29.53 6.43
C VAL A 406 1.14 -29.46 6.39
N ALA A 407 0.58 -28.32 6.78
CA ALA A 407 -0.85 -28.04 6.71
C ALA A 407 -1.10 -26.73 5.93
N GLY A 408 -2.24 -26.63 5.25
CA GLY A 408 -2.61 -25.44 4.49
C GLY A 408 -1.84 -25.24 3.17
N GLY A 409 -1.09 -26.24 2.71
CA GLY A 409 -0.50 -26.28 1.37
C GLY A 409 0.80 -25.51 1.20
N VAL A 410 1.39 -24.99 2.28
CA VAL A 410 2.63 -24.20 2.23
C VAL A 410 3.85 -25.02 2.67
N PHE A 411 4.65 -25.45 1.70
CA PHE A 411 5.85 -26.25 1.86
C PHE A 411 7.08 -25.33 1.98
N ARG A 412 7.75 -25.33 3.14
CA ARG A 412 8.95 -24.51 3.41
C ARG A 412 10.18 -25.40 3.42
N ILE A 413 11.06 -25.24 2.44
CA ILE A 413 12.21 -26.11 2.16
C ILE A 413 13.41 -25.25 1.75
N HIS A 414 14.62 -25.80 1.84
CA HIS A 414 15.83 -25.18 1.33
C HIS A 414 15.94 -25.38 -0.18
N ASP A 415 16.44 -26.53 -0.62
CA ASP A 415 16.51 -26.91 -2.04
C ASP A 415 15.44 -27.94 -2.41
N ILE A 416 14.89 -27.82 -3.62
CA ILE A 416 13.94 -28.78 -4.18
C ILE A 416 14.55 -29.43 -5.42
N ARG A 417 14.61 -30.77 -5.45
CA ARG A 417 15.08 -31.52 -6.60
C ARG A 417 14.13 -32.64 -6.98
N ILE A 418 13.39 -32.45 -8.07
CA ILE A 418 12.51 -33.47 -8.65
C ILE A 418 13.24 -34.09 -9.84
N LYS A 419 13.68 -35.34 -9.70
CA LYS A 419 14.46 -36.03 -10.73
C LYS A 419 13.60 -36.48 -11.91
N LYS A 420 14.24 -36.73 -13.05
CA LYS A 420 13.64 -37.43 -14.20
C LYS A 420 12.91 -38.71 -13.76
N GLY A 421 11.69 -38.88 -14.27
CA GLY A 421 10.83 -40.03 -13.96
C GLY A 421 10.14 -39.98 -12.59
N VAL A 422 10.33 -38.91 -11.81
CA VAL A 422 9.63 -38.66 -10.55
C VAL A 422 8.49 -37.68 -10.77
N THR A 423 7.31 -38.04 -10.26
CA THR A 423 6.12 -37.17 -10.23
C THR A 423 5.82 -36.72 -8.81
N VAL A 424 5.60 -35.42 -8.63
CA VAL A 424 5.07 -34.80 -7.40
C VAL A 424 3.72 -34.20 -7.72
N ARG A 425 2.67 -34.74 -7.10
CA ARG A 425 1.27 -34.39 -7.34
C ARG A 425 0.65 -33.72 -6.13
N GLY A 426 0.18 -32.48 -6.29
CA GLY A 426 -0.63 -31.79 -5.30
C GLY A 426 -2.09 -32.26 -5.32
N VAL A 427 -2.68 -32.46 -4.14
CA VAL A 427 -4.12 -32.69 -3.92
C VAL A 427 -4.62 -31.84 -2.76
N GLY A 428 -5.93 -31.81 -2.48
CA GLY A 428 -6.52 -31.09 -1.34
C GLY A 428 -7.16 -29.76 -1.72
N SER A 429 -7.60 -28.98 -0.73
CA SER A 429 -8.43 -27.79 -0.93
C SER A 429 -7.66 -26.47 -1.04
N ASN A 430 -6.42 -26.42 -0.55
CA ASN A 430 -5.60 -25.20 -0.53
C ASN A 430 -4.64 -25.13 -1.74
N PRO A 431 -4.21 -23.94 -2.19
CA PRO A 431 -3.13 -23.82 -3.16
C PRO A 431 -1.88 -24.59 -2.73
N MET A 432 -1.13 -25.13 -3.69
CA MET A 432 0.18 -25.73 -3.43
C MET A 432 1.24 -24.64 -3.56
N VAL A 433 1.89 -24.30 -2.44
CA VAL A 433 2.88 -23.22 -2.37
C VAL A 433 4.21 -23.78 -1.90
N TRP A 434 5.23 -23.71 -2.75
CA TRP A 434 6.61 -24.02 -2.41
C TRP A 434 7.37 -22.74 -2.11
N LEU A 435 7.96 -22.66 -0.92
CA LEU A 435 8.83 -21.58 -0.48
C LEU A 435 10.23 -22.16 -0.27
N ALA A 436 11.07 -22.04 -1.29
CA ALA A 436 12.44 -22.55 -1.33
C ALA A 436 13.44 -21.46 -0.97
N SER A 437 14.18 -21.62 0.12
CA SER A 437 15.23 -20.64 0.47
C SER A 437 16.52 -20.78 -0.35
N GLY A 438 16.66 -21.87 -1.12
CA GLY A 438 17.74 -22.12 -2.06
C GLY A 438 17.23 -22.26 -3.50
N ASP A 439 17.74 -23.25 -4.23
CA ASP A 439 17.42 -23.51 -5.64
C ASP A 439 16.29 -24.52 -5.81
N VAL A 440 15.55 -24.41 -6.92
CA VAL A 440 14.52 -25.38 -7.30
C VAL A 440 14.87 -25.96 -8.66
N ARG A 441 15.04 -27.28 -8.74
CA ARG A 441 15.32 -28.01 -9.97
C ARG A 441 14.26 -29.07 -10.24
N ILE A 442 13.60 -28.96 -11.39
CA ILE A 442 12.54 -29.85 -11.84
C ILE A 442 12.98 -30.51 -13.14
N ASP A 443 13.51 -31.74 -13.05
CA ASP A 443 13.81 -32.61 -14.19
C ASP A 443 12.71 -33.69 -14.39
N GLY A 444 11.76 -33.80 -13.46
CA GLY A 444 10.59 -34.69 -13.52
C GLY A 444 9.28 -33.91 -13.67
N HIS A 445 8.18 -34.37 -13.06
CA HIS A 445 6.86 -33.73 -13.19
C HIS A 445 6.37 -33.15 -11.85
N LEU A 446 6.11 -31.85 -11.79
CA LEU A 446 5.45 -31.18 -10.66
C LEU A 446 4.09 -30.66 -11.10
N HIS A 447 3.00 -31.12 -10.47
CA HIS A 447 1.67 -30.74 -10.95
C HIS A 447 0.54 -30.68 -9.94
N VAL A 448 -0.47 -29.88 -10.31
CA VAL A 448 -1.77 -29.73 -9.65
C VAL A 448 -2.91 -29.91 -10.66
N ASP A 449 -2.79 -30.89 -11.55
CA ASP A 449 -3.77 -31.13 -12.62
C ASP A 449 -5.12 -31.60 -12.08
N GLY A 450 -6.20 -31.13 -12.71
CA GLY A 450 -7.57 -31.53 -12.44
C GLY A 450 -7.82 -33.00 -12.79
N GLY A 451 -8.67 -33.66 -12.00
CA GLY A 451 -9.08 -35.04 -12.23
C GLY A 451 -9.97 -35.18 -13.46
N MET A 452 -9.84 -36.31 -14.16
CA MET A 452 -10.69 -36.63 -15.32
C MET A 452 -12.13 -36.92 -14.88
N GLY A 453 -13.11 -36.50 -15.68
CA GLY A 453 -14.51 -36.86 -15.52
C GLY A 453 -14.75 -38.35 -15.79
N GLY A 454 -15.72 -38.93 -15.10
CA GLY A 454 -16.12 -40.32 -15.28
C GLY A 454 -16.67 -40.58 -16.68
N GLN A 455 -16.18 -41.64 -17.31
CA GLN A 455 -16.71 -42.17 -18.56
C GLN A 455 -17.89 -43.09 -18.26
N VAL A 456 -18.93 -43.06 -19.09
CA VAL A 456 -20.00 -44.06 -19.01
C VAL A 456 -19.56 -45.35 -19.70
N ASN A 457 -19.48 -46.42 -18.92
CA ASN A 457 -19.11 -47.76 -19.40
C ASN A 457 -20.20 -48.81 -19.19
N SER A 458 -21.41 -48.39 -18.81
CA SER A 458 -22.54 -49.24 -18.47
C SER A 458 -23.75 -48.86 -19.32
N LEU A 459 -24.36 -49.83 -20.01
CA LEU A 459 -25.60 -49.66 -20.78
C LEU A 459 -26.80 -49.37 -19.86
N ASN A 460 -27.70 -48.48 -20.28
CA ASN A 460 -29.06 -48.33 -19.75
C ASN A 460 -29.11 -48.29 -18.21
N GLY A 461 -28.54 -47.23 -17.62
CA GLY A 461 -28.27 -47.17 -16.18
C GLY A 461 -28.25 -45.77 -15.60
N ALA A 462 -29.13 -44.87 -16.09
CA ALA A 462 -29.19 -43.46 -15.67
C ALA A 462 -29.55 -43.23 -14.19
N ASN A 463 -29.89 -44.28 -13.45
CA ASN A 463 -30.04 -44.26 -12.00
C ASN A 463 -28.71 -44.31 -11.23
N PHE A 464 -27.58 -44.44 -11.91
CA PHE A 464 -26.23 -44.41 -11.33
C PHE A 464 -25.48 -43.17 -11.85
N PRO A 465 -25.35 -42.11 -11.02
CA PRO A 465 -24.62 -40.91 -11.39
C PRO A 465 -23.17 -41.20 -11.78
N VAL A 466 -22.70 -40.48 -12.78
CA VAL A 466 -21.34 -40.55 -13.28
C VAL A 466 -20.53 -39.47 -12.59
N ALA A 467 -19.50 -39.88 -11.86
CA ALA A 467 -18.67 -38.97 -11.08
C ALA A 467 -18.04 -37.89 -11.98
N GLY A 468 -18.11 -36.64 -11.55
CA GLY A 468 -17.28 -35.58 -12.10
C GLY A 468 -15.83 -35.72 -11.65
N GLY A 469 -14.91 -35.10 -12.38
CA GLY A 469 -13.50 -35.08 -12.05
C GLY A 469 -13.23 -34.27 -10.79
N GLN A 470 -12.32 -34.77 -9.95
CA GLN A 470 -11.94 -34.08 -8.71
C GLN A 470 -11.08 -32.85 -9.01
N GLY A 471 -11.49 -31.68 -8.54
CA GLY A 471 -10.65 -30.49 -8.49
C GLY A 471 -9.61 -30.63 -7.38
N VAL A 472 -8.42 -30.08 -7.60
CA VAL A 472 -7.30 -30.16 -6.65
C VAL A 472 -6.71 -28.79 -6.40
N CYS A 473 -6.09 -28.62 -5.23
CA CYS A 473 -5.33 -27.44 -4.83
C CYS A 473 -6.02 -26.10 -5.14
N SER A 474 -7.25 -25.92 -4.62
CA SER A 474 -8.22 -24.83 -4.91
C SER A 474 -9.01 -24.92 -6.23
N GLY A 475 -8.76 -25.91 -7.08
CA GLY A 475 -9.57 -26.18 -8.27
C GLY A 475 -10.98 -26.69 -7.95
N GLY A 476 -11.94 -26.39 -8.82
CA GLY A 476 -13.34 -26.80 -8.68
C GLY A 476 -13.60 -28.22 -9.17
N ASN A 477 -14.52 -28.95 -8.53
CA ASN A 477 -14.95 -30.27 -9.01
C ASN A 477 -15.78 -30.17 -10.29
N GLY A 478 -15.63 -31.15 -11.19
CA GLY A 478 -16.52 -31.33 -12.32
C GLY A 478 -17.92 -31.75 -11.89
N GLY A 479 -18.93 -31.41 -12.69
CA GLY A 479 -20.31 -31.78 -12.45
C GLY A 479 -20.56 -33.28 -12.70
N LEU A 480 -21.48 -33.87 -11.93
CA LEU A 480 -21.98 -35.22 -12.18
C LEU A 480 -22.75 -35.31 -13.51
N GLY A 481 -22.48 -36.37 -14.27
CA GLY A 481 -23.37 -36.84 -15.35
C GLY A 481 -24.52 -37.64 -14.75
N SER A 482 -25.74 -37.45 -15.24
CA SER A 482 -26.94 -38.17 -14.75
C SER A 482 -27.14 -38.09 -13.21
N PRO A 483 -27.27 -36.89 -12.60
CA PRO A 483 -27.27 -36.76 -11.13
C PRO A 483 -28.47 -37.42 -10.41
N ALA A 484 -29.56 -37.73 -11.13
CA ALA A 484 -30.76 -38.31 -10.51
C ALA A 484 -30.61 -39.82 -10.29
N THR A 485 -30.97 -40.31 -9.10
CA THR A 485 -30.83 -41.75 -8.74
C THR A 485 -32.14 -42.54 -8.80
N THR A 486 -33.28 -41.85 -8.91
CA THR A 486 -34.62 -42.44 -8.85
C THR A 486 -35.53 -41.99 -9.99
N ASN A 487 -35.01 -41.18 -10.93
CA ASN A 487 -35.77 -40.57 -12.02
C ASN A 487 -34.85 -40.13 -13.16
N THR A 488 -35.41 -39.76 -14.31
CA THR A 488 -34.68 -39.13 -15.43
C THR A 488 -34.10 -37.79 -14.99
N SER A 489 -32.80 -37.57 -15.23
CA SER A 489 -32.17 -36.27 -14.97
C SER A 489 -32.67 -35.28 -16.01
N ARG A 490 -33.05 -34.06 -15.60
CA ARG A 490 -33.42 -33.00 -16.56
C ARG A 490 -32.21 -32.31 -17.18
N LYS A 491 -31.07 -32.39 -16.50
CA LYS A 491 -29.81 -31.72 -16.83
C LYS A 491 -28.68 -32.44 -16.09
N GLY A 492 -27.48 -32.44 -16.67
CA GLY A 492 -26.25 -32.72 -15.91
C GLY A 492 -26.05 -31.72 -14.77
N GLN A 493 -25.25 -32.09 -13.77
CA GLN A 493 -24.91 -31.16 -12.70
C GLN A 493 -23.96 -30.08 -13.21
N ASP A 494 -24.10 -28.86 -12.69
CA ASP A 494 -23.11 -27.81 -12.90
C ASP A 494 -21.78 -28.16 -12.21
N GLY A 495 -20.68 -27.80 -12.83
CA GLY A 495 -19.36 -27.84 -12.20
C GLY A 495 -19.24 -26.82 -11.07
N TYR A 496 -18.31 -27.06 -10.16
CA TYR A 496 -17.95 -26.12 -9.11
C TYR A 496 -16.86 -25.18 -9.60
N GLY A 497 -16.88 -23.94 -9.11
CA GLY A 497 -15.77 -23.01 -9.30
C GLY A 497 -14.62 -23.26 -8.33
N PRO A 498 -13.59 -22.39 -8.38
CA PRO A 498 -12.46 -22.46 -7.47
C PRO A 498 -12.91 -22.46 -6.00
N PHE A 499 -12.19 -23.17 -5.14
CA PHE A 499 -12.56 -23.47 -3.74
C PHE A 499 -13.92 -24.16 -3.57
N GLN A 500 -14.32 -24.96 -4.57
CA GLN A 500 -15.59 -25.70 -4.53
C GLN A 500 -16.82 -24.79 -4.40
N ARG A 501 -16.74 -23.57 -4.95
CA ARG A 501 -17.87 -22.64 -4.95
C ARG A 501 -18.99 -23.20 -5.85
N PRO A 502 -20.20 -23.43 -5.32
CA PRO A 502 -21.31 -23.94 -6.12
C PRO A 502 -21.65 -23.00 -7.28
N GLU A 503 -22.10 -23.58 -8.39
CA GLU A 503 -22.58 -22.84 -9.57
C GLU A 503 -21.54 -21.91 -10.22
N GLN A 504 -20.26 -22.07 -9.89
CA GLN A 504 -19.16 -21.26 -10.44
C GLN A 504 -18.26 -22.02 -11.42
N GLY A 505 -18.65 -23.23 -11.83
CA GLY A 505 -18.02 -24.00 -12.92
C GLY A 505 -18.95 -24.14 -14.13
N GLY A 506 -18.53 -24.88 -15.15
CA GLY A 506 -19.29 -25.05 -16.39
C GLY A 506 -20.70 -25.60 -16.15
N ARG A 507 -21.70 -25.07 -16.87
CA ARG A 507 -23.09 -25.53 -16.70
C ARG A 507 -23.29 -26.93 -17.24
N GLY A 508 -24.14 -27.75 -16.61
CA GLY A 508 -24.50 -29.06 -17.14
C GLY A 508 -25.31 -28.98 -18.44
N GLY A 509 -25.22 -30.01 -19.28
CA GLY A 509 -26.01 -30.13 -20.51
C GLY A 509 -27.45 -30.54 -20.24
N GLU A 510 -28.39 -30.06 -21.05
CA GLU A 510 -29.80 -30.46 -21.00
C GLU A 510 -30.02 -31.88 -21.52
N THR A 511 -31.04 -32.55 -20.96
CA THR A 511 -31.45 -33.89 -21.40
C THR A 511 -32.23 -33.80 -22.71
N ALA A 512 -31.91 -34.68 -23.66
CA ALA A 512 -32.66 -34.84 -24.91
C ALA A 512 -33.77 -35.88 -24.75
N CYS A 513 -34.90 -35.65 -25.41
CA CYS A 513 -36.12 -36.44 -25.24
C CYS A 513 -36.62 -36.97 -26.58
N GLY A 514 -37.19 -38.18 -26.58
CA GLY A 514 -37.87 -38.79 -27.74
C GLY A 514 -37.16 -40.00 -28.37
N THR A 515 -37.89 -40.69 -29.25
CA THR A 515 -37.48 -41.97 -29.86
C THR A 515 -36.56 -41.84 -31.07
N ASP A 516 -36.54 -40.69 -31.73
CA ASP A 516 -35.82 -40.47 -33.00
C ASP A 516 -34.51 -39.74 -32.75
N SER A 517 -33.39 -40.25 -33.30
CA SER A 517 -32.03 -39.68 -33.57
C SER A 517 -31.39 -38.63 -32.62
N GLY A 518 -32.03 -38.30 -31.51
CA GLY A 518 -31.68 -37.24 -30.59
C GLY A 518 -30.44 -37.58 -29.78
N TYR A 519 -29.74 -36.56 -29.34
CA TYR A 519 -28.45 -36.67 -28.68
C TYR A 519 -28.47 -35.85 -27.41
N GLY A 520 -28.01 -36.39 -26.28
CA GLY A 520 -27.87 -35.61 -25.04
C GLY A 520 -26.96 -34.41 -25.26
N ALA A 521 -27.32 -33.25 -24.68
CA ALA A 521 -26.51 -32.04 -24.83
C ALA A 521 -25.23 -32.16 -23.98
N GLY A 522 -24.12 -31.62 -24.46
CA GLY A 522 -22.89 -31.65 -23.68
C GLY A 522 -22.85 -30.61 -22.55
N GLY A 523 -22.03 -30.88 -21.54
CA GLY A 523 -21.73 -29.91 -20.48
C GLY A 523 -20.85 -28.78 -20.99
N GLY A 524 -20.98 -27.60 -20.40
CA GLY A 524 -20.12 -26.44 -20.66
C GLY A 524 -18.75 -26.61 -20.01
N GLY A 525 -17.74 -25.95 -20.58
CA GLY A 525 -16.39 -25.95 -20.02
C GLY A 525 -16.31 -25.21 -18.69
N GLY A 526 -15.35 -25.61 -17.84
CA GLY A 526 -14.98 -24.83 -16.66
C GLY A 526 -14.37 -23.48 -17.07
N SER A 527 -14.49 -22.45 -16.22
CA SER A 527 -13.89 -21.14 -16.49
C SER A 527 -12.69 -20.84 -15.61
N HIS A 528 -11.70 -20.19 -16.23
CA HIS A 528 -10.64 -19.40 -15.58
C HIS A 528 -10.53 -18.12 -16.42
N ALA A 529 -10.11 -18.25 -17.69
CA ALA A 529 -10.50 -17.37 -18.80
C ALA A 529 -11.84 -17.82 -19.44
N GLN A 530 -12.56 -16.90 -20.09
CA GLN A 530 -13.84 -17.19 -20.80
C GLN A 530 -13.67 -17.97 -22.11
N VAL A 531 -12.49 -17.88 -22.72
CA VAL A 531 -12.20 -18.51 -24.02
C VAL A 531 -11.07 -19.54 -23.82
N GLY A 532 -11.20 -20.67 -24.50
CA GLY A 532 -10.09 -21.63 -24.64
C GLY A 532 -8.95 -21.02 -25.46
N ASP A 533 -7.92 -21.84 -25.71
CA ASP A 533 -6.76 -21.49 -26.53
C ASP A 533 -7.15 -20.75 -27.85
N ALA A 534 -6.77 -19.48 -28.01
CA ALA A 534 -7.10 -18.68 -29.19
C ALA A 534 -6.45 -19.19 -30.50
N ASP A 535 -5.33 -19.92 -30.41
CA ASP A 535 -4.67 -20.54 -31.56
C ASP A 535 -5.46 -21.77 -32.06
N PHE A 536 -6.32 -22.36 -31.21
CA PHE A 536 -7.26 -23.41 -31.59
C PHE A 536 -8.49 -22.87 -32.35
N VAL A 537 -8.86 -21.60 -32.14
CA VAL A 537 -10.08 -20.95 -32.70
C VAL A 537 -10.03 -20.76 -34.22
N LYS A 538 -8.89 -21.04 -34.89
CA LYS A 538 -8.85 -21.02 -36.37
C LYS A 538 -9.58 -22.19 -37.03
N VAL A 539 -9.98 -23.23 -36.28
CA VAL A 539 -10.61 -24.45 -36.83
C VAL A 539 -12.12 -24.56 -36.51
N TYR A 540 -12.65 -23.79 -35.54
CA TYR A 540 -14.05 -23.86 -35.10
C TYR A 540 -14.64 -22.45 -34.87
N ASP A 541 -15.97 -22.28 -35.02
CA ASP A 541 -16.65 -21.02 -34.68
C ASP A 541 -16.54 -20.75 -33.17
N ALA A 542 -16.12 -19.54 -32.78
CA ALA A 542 -15.68 -19.21 -31.41
C ALA A 542 -16.78 -19.48 -30.35
N ASP A 543 -18.05 -19.31 -30.72
CA ASP A 543 -19.21 -19.56 -29.86
C ASP A 543 -19.45 -21.06 -29.58
N SER A 544 -18.92 -21.95 -30.42
CA SER A 544 -19.14 -23.40 -30.32
C SER A 544 -18.04 -24.16 -29.55
N ALA A 545 -16.95 -23.47 -29.19
CA ALA A 545 -15.78 -24.06 -28.54
C ALA A 545 -15.88 -24.03 -26.99
N ALA A 546 -16.29 -22.92 -26.38
CA ALA A 546 -16.41 -22.81 -24.92
C ALA A 546 -17.73 -23.39 -24.37
N ASN A 547 -18.78 -23.38 -25.20
CA ASN A 547 -20.08 -23.97 -24.90
C ASN A 547 -20.07 -25.48 -25.13
N GLY A 548 -20.86 -26.22 -24.34
CA GLY A 548 -21.28 -27.56 -24.73
C GLY A 548 -22.08 -27.48 -26.03
N PHE A 549 -21.81 -28.39 -26.95
CA PHE A 549 -22.59 -28.55 -28.16
C PHE A 549 -24.01 -28.99 -27.81
N GLY A 550 -25.00 -28.29 -28.40
CA GLY A 550 -26.41 -28.64 -28.25
C GLY A 550 -26.72 -30.02 -28.83
N GLY A 551 -27.74 -30.66 -28.27
CA GLY A 551 -28.24 -31.95 -28.73
C GLY A 551 -29.43 -31.81 -29.69
N ASP A 552 -29.75 -32.87 -30.42
CA ASP A 552 -30.99 -32.94 -31.22
C ASP A 552 -32.15 -33.39 -30.30
N GLY A 553 -33.17 -32.55 -30.10
CA GLY A 553 -34.40 -32.88 -29.36
C GLY A 553 -35.51 -33.44 -30.27
N VAL A 554 -36.69 -33.71 -29.69
CA VAL A 554 -37.86 -34.24 -30.43
C VAL A 554 -38.13 -33.43 -31.71
N GLY A 555 -38.05 -34.07 -32.88
CA GLY A 555 -38.33 -33.43 -34.17
C GLY A 555 -37.23 -32.48 -34.70
N ASN A 556 -35.97 -32.68 -34.30
CA ASN A 556 -34.80 -31.84 -34.64
C ASN A 556 -34.83 -30.42 -34.02
N ALA A 557 -35.58 -30.20 -32.94
CA ALA A 557 -35.48 -28.96 -32.17
C ALA A 557 -34.24 -29.02 -31.25
N PRO A 558 -33.29 -28.07 -31.31
CA PRO A 558 -32.04 -28.17 -30.56
C PRO A 558 -32.27 -28.02 -29.04
N VAL A 559 -31.70 -28.94 -28.24
CA VAL A 559 -31.58 -28.80 -26.77
C VAL A 559 -30.27 -28.09 -26.42
N ARG A 560 -30.26 -27.26 -25.38
CA ARG A 560 -29.12 -26.38 -25.09
C ARG A 560 -27.99 -27.14 -24.42
N GLY A 561 -26.79 -27.02 -24.97
CA GLY A 561 -25.57 -27.40 -24.26
C GLY A 561 -25.29 -26.44 -23.10
N GLY A 562 -24.48 -26.91 -22.14
CA GLY A 562 -24.09 -26.08 -21.01
C GLY A 562 -23.21 -24.91 -21.44
N SER A 563 -23.44 -23.72 -20.90
CA SER A 563 -22.54 -22.58 -21.12
C SER A 563 -21.31 -22.66 -20.21
N PRO A 564 -20.16 -22.07 -20.59
CA PRO A 564 -19.11 -21.76 -19.63
C PRO A 564 -19.64 -20.74 -18.61
N MET A 565 -18.97 -20.62 -17.46
CA MET A 565 -19.22 -19.54 -16.51
C MET A 565 -18.44 -18.27 -16.87
N PRO A 566 -18.81 -17.10 -16.30
CA PRO A 566 -18.05 -15.86 -16.47
C PRO A 566 -16.58 -16.03 -16.10
N SER A 567 -15.75 -15.15 -16.68
CA SER A 567 -14.32 -15.05 -16.38
C SER A 567 -14.12 -14.76 -14.90
N LEU A 568 -12.96 -15.15 -14.37
CA LEU A 568 -12.51 -14.63 -13.08
C LEU A 568 -12.08 -13.15 -13.20
N PHE A 569 -11.88 -12.66 -14.42
CA PHE A 569 -11.60 -11.28 -14.77
C PHE A 569 -12.89 -10.45 -14.84
N VAL A 570 -12.80 -9.21 -14.37
CA VAL A 570 -13.88 -8.23 -14.20
C VAL A 570 -14.27 -7.61 -15.53
N ASP A 571 -13.31 -7.42 -16.43
CA ASP A 571 -13.54 -6.82 -17.75
C ASP A 571 -12.95 -7.66 -18.90
N SER A 572 -12.73 -7.02 -20.06
CA SER A 572 -12.19 -7.66 -21.27
C SER A 572 -10.78 -7.15 -21.62
N ALA A 573 -10.16 -6.36 -20.74
CA ALA A 573 -8.83 -5.83 -20.88
C ALA A 573 -7.84 -6.96 -20.58
N SER A 574 -7.07 -7.40 -21.56
CA SER A 574 -6.12 -8.50 -21.35
C SER A 574 -4.86 -8.07 -20.59
N GLU A 575 -4.62 -6.77 -20.48
CA GLU A 575 -3.43 -6.19 -19.88
C GLU A 575 -3.37 -6.31 -18.34
N ASN A 576 -4.49 -6.56 -17.67
CA ASN A 576 -4.60 -6.72 -16.21
C ASN A 576 -5.08 -8.13 -15.79
N ASP A 577 -5.16 -9.09 -16.73
CA ASP A 577 -5.62 -10.47 -16.53
C ASP A 577 -4.63 -11.36 -15.75
N PHE A 578 -4.26 -10.93 -14.53
CA PHE A 578 -3.27 -11.62 -13.71
C PHE A 578 -3.49 -11.39 -12.21
N TRP A 579 -2.75 -12.12 -11.37
CA TRP A 579 -2.71 -11.95 -9.93
C TRP A 579 -1.50 -11.12 -9.49
N GLY A 580 -1.71 -10.06 -8.70
CA GLY A 580 -0.64 -9.22 -8.18
C GLY A 580 -0.50 -7.88 -8.89
N ARG A 581 0.74 -7.43 -9.12
CA ARG A 581 1.08 -6.15 -9.75
C ARG A 581 2.05 -6.37 -10.89
N GLY A 582 1.85 -5.66 -11.99
CA GLY A 582 2.63 -5.77 -13.22
C GLY A 582 2.94 -4.43 -13.84
N PHE A 583 3.52 -4.48 -15.03
CA PHE A 583 3.83 -3.31 -15.84
C PHE A 583 3.27 -3.50 -17.24
N ASP A 584 2.75 -2.42 -17.84
CA ASP A 584 2.42 -2.43 -19.26
C ASP A 584 3.67 -2.21 -20.13
N SER A 585 3.47 -2.18 -21.46
CA SER A 585 4.53 -1.96 -22.44
C SER A 585 5.21 -0.59 -22.33
N GLU A 586 4.54 0.37 -21.69
CA GLU A 586 4.99 1.73 -21.46
C GLU A 586 5.75 1.85 -20.12
N GLY A 587 5.73 0.80 -19.29
CA GLY A 587 6.39 0.77 -17.99
C GLY A 587 5.55 1.37 -16.86
N GLU A 588 4.24 1.54 -17.06
CA GLU A 588 3.30 2.00 -16.06
C GLU A 588 2.77 0.84 -15.21
N LEU A 589 2.47 1.14 -13.94
CA LEU A 589 1.99 0.14 -12.98
C LEU A 589 0.56 -0.31 -13.33
N VAL A 590 0.39 -1.62 -13.56
CA VAL A 590 -0.90 -2.26 -13.75
C VAL A 590 -1.22 -3.14 -12.53
N ILE A 591 -2.41 -2.99 -11.96
CA ILE A 591 -2.89 -3.86 -10.88
C ILE A 591 -3.69 -4.99 -11.51
N GLY A 592 -3.32 -6.23 -11.22
CA GLY A 592 -4.03 -7.39 -11.72
C GLY A 592 -5.43 -7.51 -11.13
N GLU A 593 -6.37 -8.01 -11.91
CA GLU A 593 -7.78 -8.11 -11.52
C GLU A 593 -8.04 -9.24 -10.50
N MET A 594 -7.20 -10.26 -10.50
CA MET A 594 -7.36 -11.39 -9.58
C MET A 594 -7.02 -10.97 -8.16
N ARG A 595 -7.99 -11.12 -7.27
CA ARG A 595 -7.84 -10.76 -5.85
C ARG A 595 -7.15 -11.84 -5.00
N ALA A 596 -7.05 -13.06 -5.51
CA ALA A 596 -6.44 -14.18 -4.82
C ALA A 596 -5.84 -15.17 -5.83
N ALA A 597 -4.82 -15.92 -5.41
CA ALA A 597 -4.33 -17.07 -6.15
C ALA A 597 -5.37 -18.20 -6.12
N MET A 598 -6.02 -18.46 -7.25
CA MET A 598 -7.11 -19.43 -7.37
C MET A 598 -6.88 -20.38 -8.54
N GLY A 599 -7.29 -21.64 -8.39
CA GLY A 599 -7.32 -22.62 -9.48
C GLY A 599 -8.44 -22.35 -10.49
N GLY A 600 -8.62 -23.27 -11.44
CA GLY A 600 -9.68 -23.22 -12.44
C GLY A 600 -11.00 -23.84 -11.96
N GLY A 601 -12.11 -23.47 -12.62
CA GLY A 601 -13.41 -24.11 -12.45
C GLY A 601 -13.50 -25.50 -13.10
N GLY A 602 -14.33 -26.38 -12.53
CA GLY A 602 -14.67 -27.67 -13.13
C GLY A 602 -15.68 -27.53 -14.27
N GLY A 603 -15.66 -28.46 -15.23
CA GLY A 603 -16.63 -28.54 -16.32
C GLY A 603 -17.97 -29.11 -15.87
N GLY A 604 -19.03 -28.80 -16.63
CA GLY A 604 -20.38 -29.31 -16.38
C GLY A 604 -20.55 -30.77 -16.80
N GLY A 605 -21.46 -31.49 -16.14
CA GLY A 605 -21.85 -32.85 -16.53
C GLY A 605 -22.64 -32.86 -17.84
N GLY A 606 -22.50 -33.91 -18.63
CA GLY A 606 -23.30 -34.13 -19.83
C GLY A 606 -24.77 -34.39 -19.49
N GLY A 607 -25.67 -34.02 -20.42
CA GLY A 607 -27.08 -34.34 -20.35
C GLY A 607 -27.38 -35.78 -20.79
N ASP A 608 -28.47 -36.31 -20.26
CA ASP A 608 -28.95 -37.66 -20.61
C ASP A 608 -29.67 -37.64 -21.97
N ARG A 609 -29.92 -38.82 -22.53
CA ARG A 609 -30.95 -39.01 -23.56
C ARG A 609 -32.01 -39.94 -23.01
N THR A 610 -33.26 -39.49 -23.03
CA THR A 610 -34.42 -40.30 -22.68
C THR A 610 -35.27 -40.60 -23.90
N ILE A 611 -35.79 -41.83 -23.95
CA ILE A 611 -36.77 -42.24 -24.96
C ILE A 611 -38.17 -41.65 -24.70
N ASP A 612 -38.40 -41.06 -23.52
CA ASP A 612 -39.65 -40.37 -23.21
C ASP A 612 -39.74 -39.04 -23.97
N ALA A 613 -40.71 -38.93 -24.87
CA ALA A 613 -40.96 -37.73 -25.68
C ALA A 613 -41.37 -36.49 -24.87
N GLN A 614 -41.78 -36.64 -23.60
CA GLN A 614 -42.22 -35.52 -22.75
C GLN A 614 -41.19 -35.08 -21.71
N CYS A 615 -39.99 -35.68 -21.67
CA CYS A 615 -39.00 -35.47 -20.59
C CYS A 615 -39.61 -35.60 -19.18
N SER A 616 -40.68 -36.39 -19.06
CA SER A 616 -41.51 -36.42 -17.87
C SER A 616 -40.82 -37.29 -16.83
N ALA A 617 -40.81 -36.82 -15.59
CA ALA A 617 -40.10 -37.50 -14.51
C ALA A 617 -40.88 -38.80 -14.18
N GLY A 618 -40.45 -39.97 -14.69
CA GLY A 618 -41.19 -41.23 -14.62
C GLY A 618 -40.38 -42.52 -14.83
N SER A 619 -41.05 -43.68 -14.64
CA SER A 619 -40.51 -45.03 -14.38
C SER A 619 -39.67 -45.69 -15.49
N MET A 620 -39.28 -44.98 -16.55
CA MET A 620 -38.48 -45.53 -17.67
C MET A 620 -37.01 -45.09 -17.64
N PHE A 621 -36.58 -44.34 -16.60
CA PHE A 621 -35.20 -43.88 -16.40
C PHE A 621 -34.13 -44.98 -16.45
N GLY A 622 -34.50 -46.25 -16.21
CA GLY A 622 -33.62 -47.40 -16.35
C GLY A 622 -33.20 -47.71 -17.79
N PHE A 623 -33.77 -47.04 -18.80
CA PHE A 623 -33.41 -47.16 -20.21
C PHE A 623 -32.82 -45.87 -20.79
N ASP A 624 -32.65 -44.83 -19.97
CA ASP A 624 -32.01 -43.60 -20.40
C ASP A 624 -30.51 -43.82 -20.59
N GLU A 625 -29.97 -43.19 -21.63
CA GLU A 625 -28.55 -43.18 -21.90
C GLU A 625 -27.89 -42.02 -21.17
N LYS A 626 -26.82 -42.32 -20.46
CA LYS A 626 -26.20 -41.39 -19.51
C LYS A 626 -25.31 -40.35 -20.16
N GLY A 627 -25.36 -39.13 -19.60
CA GLY A 627 -24.33 -38.13 -19.80
C GLY A 627 -23.03 -38.47 -19.05
N GLY A 628 -21.89 -38.04 -19.61
CA GLY A 628 -20.58 -38.19 -18.98
C GLY A 628 -20.31 -37.18 -17.86
N GLY A 629 -19.40 -37.48 -16.94
CA GLY A 629 -18.99 -36.55 -15.88
C GLY A 629 -18.14 -35.39 -16.41
N GLY A 630 -18.31 -34.18 -15.88
CA GLY A 630 -17.45 -33.04 -16.22
C GLY A 630 -16.03 -33.21 -15.69
N GLY A 631 -15.04 -32.59 -16.32
CA GLY A 631 -13.64 -32.60 -15.87
C GLY A 631 -13.41 -31.68 -14.66
N GLY A 632 -12.50 -32.04 -13.75
CA GLY A 632 -12.12 -31.20 -12.62
C GLY A 632 -11.24 -30.02 -13.05
N GLY A 633 -11.41 -28.86 -12.42
CA GLY A 633 -10.52 -27.72 -12.62
C GLY A 633 -9.15 -27.97 -11.97
N ALA A 634 -8.09 -27.46 -12.61
CA ALA A 634 -6.75 -27.55 -12.05
C ALA A 634 -6.55 -26.60 -10.86
N GLY A 635 -5.53 -26.86 -10.05
CA GLY A 635 -5.22 -26.07 -8.87
C GLY A 635 -4.34 -24.85 -9.12
N ALA A 636 -4.02 -24.14 -8.03
CA ALA A 636 -2.99 -23.12 -8.01
C ALA A 636 -1.67 -23.72 -7.49
N LEU A 637 -0.61 -23.58 -8.29
CA LEU A 637 0.76 -23.97 -7.97
C LEU A 637 1.63 -22.71 -7.96
N ILE A 638 2.22 -22.42 -6.81
CA ILE A 638 3.12 -21.28 -6.61
C ILE A 638 4.47 -21.84 -6.18
N VAL A 639 5.53 -21.49 -6.89
CA VAL A 639 6.91 -21.84 -6.55
C VAL A 639 7.70 -20.55 -6.41
N ARG A 640 8.11 -20.26 -5.18
CA ARG A 640 8.94 -19.11 -4.81
C ARG A 640 10.31 -19.61 -4.38
N ALA A 641 11.35 -19.20 -5.08
CA ALA A 641 12.74 -19.48 -4.74
C ALA A 641 13.52 -18.19 -4.48
N LEU A 642 14.44 -18.21 -3.51
CA LEU A 642 15.46 -17.16 -3.43
C LEU A 642 16.58 -17.38 -4.46
N GLY A 643 16.91 -18.64 -4.72
CA GLY A 643 17.80 -19.07 -5.78
C GLY A 643 17.11 -19.16 -7.15
N THR A 644 17.68 -19.97 -8.03
CA THR A 644 17.20 -20.18 -9.40
C THR A 644 16.13 -21.27 -9.44
N ILE A 645 15.07 -21.05 -10.22
CA ILE A 645 14.15 -22.12 -10.64
C ILE A 645 14.61 -22.65 -12.00
N THR A 646 14.94 -23.94 -12.09
CA THR A 646 15.32 -24.62 -13.34
C THR A 646 14.29 -25.68 -13.71
N VAL A 647 13.65 -25.53 -14.87
CA VAL A 647 12.88 -26.59 -15.53
C VAL A 647 13.80 -27.27 -16.54
N GLY A 648 14.20 -28.50 -16.24
CA GLY A 648 15.17 -29.27 -17.03
C GLY A 648 14.61 -29.77 -18.36
N PRO A 649 15.45 -30.40 -19.23
CA PRO A 649 15.06 -30.84 -20.57
C PRO A 649 13.90 -31.85 -20.63
N GLU A 650 13.59 -32.52 -19.51
CA GLU A 650 12.46 -33.43 -19.37
C GLU A 650 11.52 -33.00 -18.24
N GLY A 651 11.77 -31.82 -17.68
CA GLY A 651 11.03 -31.24 -16.57
C GLY A 651 9.70 -30.68 -17.03
N LEU A 652 8.62 -31.02 -16.34
CA LEU A 652 7.28 -30.53 -16.62
C LEU A 652 6.68 -29.89 -15.36
N VAL A 653 6.18 -28.66 -15.50
CA VAL A 653 5.35 -28.00 -14.51
C VAL A 653 3.94 -27.84 -15.07
N SER A 654 2.92 -28.42 -14.41
CA SER A 654 1.56 -28.32 -14.93
C SER A 654 0.45 -28.03 -13.93
N ALA A 655 -0.55 -27.29 -14.41
CA ALA A 655 -1.83 -27.04 -13.78
C ALA A 655 -2.93 -27.15 -14.84
N ASN A 656 -3.02 -28.32 -15.48
CA ASN A 656 -3.97 -28.58 -16.56
C ASN A 656 -5.33 -29.01 -16.01
N GLY A 657 -6.40 -28.57 -16.66
CA GLY A 657 -7.74 -29.05 -16.36
C GLY A 657 -7.89 -30.55 -16.68
N GLY A 658 -8.84 -31.20 -16.01
CA GLY A 658 -9.24 -32.57 -16.31
C GLY A 658 -10.14 -32.63 -17.54
N ALA A 659 -10.02 -33.69 -18.35
CA ALA A 659 -10.91 -33.92 -19.48
C ALA A 659 -12.31 -34.33 -19.01
N GLY A 660 -13.34 -33.90 -19.75
CA GLY A 660 -14.71 -34.35 -19.55
C GLY A 660 -14.90 -35.78 -20.05
N GLY A 661 -15.67 -36.58 -19.30
CA GLY A 661 -16.01 -37.95 -19.64
C GLY A 661 -17.03 -38.03 -20.77
N GLY A 662 -16.96 -39.10 -21.58
CA GLY A 662 -17.95 -39.40 -22.60
C GLY A 662 -19.24 -39.96 -22.01
N GLY A 663 -20.36 -39.62 -22.66
CA GLY A 663 -21.66 -40.24 -22.42
C GLY A 663 -21.68 -41.72 -22.82
N ASP A 664 -22.82 -42.39 -22.61
CA ASP A 664 -22.96 -43.84 -22.85
C ASP A 664 -22.44 -44.20 -24.26
N ALA A 665 -21.40 -45.04 -24.28
CA ALA A 665 -20.70 -45.53 -25.47
C ALA A 665 -20.73 -47.08 -25.57
N ALA A 666 -21.36 -47.75 -24.59
CA ALA A 666 -21.40 -49.19 -24.55
C ALA A 666 -22.37 -49.74 -25.62
N GLY A 667 -22.07 -50.91 -26.20
CA GLY A 667 -22.94 -51.56 -27.19
C GLY A 667 -23.13 -50.84 -28.54
N GLY A 668 -22.38 -49.76 -28.83
CA GLY A 668 -22.48 -48.99 -30.08
C GLY A 668 -23.51 -47.85 -30.05
N CYS A 669 -24.12 -47.58 -28.91
CA CYS A 669 -24.94 -46.39 -28.68
C CYS A 669 -24.01 -45.27 -28.21
N THR A 670 -23.90 -44.14 -28.92
CA THR A 670 -23.07 -42.97 -28.56
C THR A 670 -23.92 -41.72 -28.36
N GLN A 671 -25.09 -41.93 -27.77
CA GLN A 671 -26.20 -41.01 -27.88
C GLN A 671 -26.39 -40.12 -26.62
N GLY A 672 -25.71 -40.41 -25.50
CA GLY A 672 -25.57 -39.52 -24.34
C GLY A 672 -24.66 -38.30 -24.57
N GLY A 673 -24.83 -37.24 -23.77
CA GLY A 673 -24.02 -36.02 -23.85
C GLY A 673 -22.64 -36.17 -23.18
N GLY A 674 -21.60 -35.60 -23.78
CA GLY A 674 -20.26 -35.55 -23.17
C GLY A 674 -20.17 -34.51 -22.07
N GLY A 675 -19.39 -34.77 -21.02
CA GLY A 675 -19.06 -33.78 -19.99
C GLY A 675 -18.13 -32.70 -20.53
N GLY A 676 -18.22 -31.48 -20.00
CA GLY A 676 -17.31 -30.38 -20.35
C GLY A 676 -15.92 -30.57 -19.73
N GLY A 677 -14.89 -30.02 -20.37
CA GLY A 677 -13.52 -30.00 -19.84
C GLY A 677 -13.38 -29.05 -18.65
N GLY A 678 -12.51 -29.40 -17.69
CA GLY A 678 -12.11 -28.51 -16.61
C GLY A 678 -11.15 -27.43 -17.10
N ALA A 679 -11.16 -26.26 -16.45
CA ALA A 679 -10.26 -25.16 -16.77
C ALA A 679 -8.83 -25.39 -16.25
N GLY A 680 -7.87 -24.76 -16.91
CA GLY A 680 -6.50 -24.64 -16.43
C GLY A 680 -6.43 -23.85 -15.11
N GLY A 681 -5.36 -24.10 -14.36
CA GLY A 681 -5.11 -23.49 -13.05
C GLY A 681 -4.19 -22.28 -13.10
N LEU A 682 -3.58 -21.96 -11.98
CA LEU A 682 -2.58 -20.88 -11.87
C LEU A 682 -1.20 -21.51 -11.64
N VAL A 683 -0.22 -21.13 -12.44
CA VAL A 683 1.20 -21.43 -12.20
C VAL A 683 1.94 -20.12 -11.98
N VAL A 684 2.57 -19.95 -10.81
CA VAL A 684 3.44 -18.82 -10.50
C VAL A 684 4.83 -19.33 -10.22
N LEU A 685 5.80 -18.91 -11.03
CA LEU A 685 7.22 -19.13 -10.76
C LEU A 685 7.85 -17.79 -10.43
N GLU A 686 8.40 -17.70 -9.23
CA GLU A 686 9.00 -16.47 -8.71
C GLU A 686 10.40 -16.79 -8.18
N ALA A 687 11.44 -16.18 -8.75
CA ALA A 687 12.82 -16.51 -8.43
C ALA A 687 13.79 -15.39 -8.79
N SER A 688 15.02 -15.45 -8.24
CA SER A 688 16.10 -14.55 -8.67
C SER A 688 16.48 -14.76 -10.14
N SER A 689 16.32 -15.98 -10.66
CA SER A 689 16.35 -16.30 -12.09
C SER A 689 15.49 -17.53 -12.38
N ILE A 690 14.94 -17.59 -13.59
CA ILE A 690 14.18 -18.75 -14.09
C ILE A 690 14.89 -19.28 -15.33
N VAL A 691 15.23 -20.56 -15.33
CA VAL A 691 15.86 -21.25 -16.45
C VAL A 691 14.91 -22.31 -16.97
N ILE A 692 14.59 -22.27 -18.26
CA ILE A 692 13.69 -23.22 -18.90
C ILE A 692 14.43 -23.85 -20.08
N HIS A 693 14.54 -25.17 -20.05
CA HIS A 693 15.01 -25.93 -21.20
C HIS A 693 13.87 -26.22 -22.17
N GLN A 694 14.18 -26.02 -23.44
CA GLN A 694 13.33 -26.37 -24.55
C GLN A 694 13.20 -27.90 -24.63
N HIS A 695 11.98 -28.40 -24.79
CA HIS A 695 11.72 -29.83 -24.95
C HIS A 695 11.83 -30.24 -26.41
N GLU A 696 11.10 -29.59 -27.33
CA GLU A 696 11.08 -29.93 -28.78
C GLU A 696 10.86 -28.68 -29.68
N GLY A 697 9.93 -28.65 -30.64
CA GLY A 697 9.76 -27.57 -31.64
C GLY A 697 8.85 -26.43 -31.16
N ALA A 698 8.84 -25.28 -31.86
CA ALA A 698 7.91 -24.20 -31.50
C ALA A 698 6.46 -24.61 -31.82
N TRP A 699 5.46 -23.97 -31.20
CA TRP A 699 4.04 -24.24 -31.45
C TRP A 699 3.64 -24.16 -32.94
N SER A 700 4.37 -23.36 -33.72
CA SER A 700 4.23 -23.30 -35.19
C SER A 700 4.36 -24.65 -35.89
N ASP A 701 5.08 -25.60 -35.27
CA ASP A 701 5.29 -26.96 -35.76
C ASP A 701 4.30 -27.98 -35.17
N LYS A 702 3.29 -27.50 -34.41
CA LYS A 702 2.25 -28.28 -33.71
C LYS A 702 2.79 -29.20 -32.61
N ASP A 703 3.91 -28.83 -32.01
CA ASP A 703 4.45 -29.52 -30.86
C ASP A 703 3.60 -29.24 -29.61
N THR A 704 3.30 -30.29 -28.85
CA THR A 704 2.50 -30.22 -27.62
C THR A 704 3.31 -30.48 -26.36
N ASN A 705 4.64 -30.65 -26.46
CA ASN A 705 5.54 -30.91 -25.35
C ASN A 705 6.00 -29.60 -24.68
N PHE A 706 5.12 -28.99 -23.88
CA PHE A 706 5.46 -27.77 -23.14
C PHE A 706 6.23 -28.08 -21.85
N ALA A 707 7.23 -27.27 -21.51
CA ALA A 707 7.91 -27.29 -20.22
C ALA A 707 7.01 -26.77 -19.08
N ILE A 708 6.14 -25.79 -19.38
CA ILE A 708 5.18 -25.23 -18.42
C ILE A 708 3.79 -25.17 -19.08
N THR A 709 2.77 -25.67 -18.38
CA THR A 709 1.41 -25.69 -18.94
C THR A 709 0.30 -25.51 -17.91
N ALA A 710 -0.64 -24.59 -18.15
CA ALA A 710 -1.85 -24.37 -17.37
C ALA A 710 -3.07 -24.40 -18.30
N ASP A 711 -3.20 -25.51 -19.02
CA ASP A 711 -4.12 -25.64 -20.13
C ASP A 711 -5.52 -26.09 -19.70
N GLY A 712 -6.56 -25.52 -20.33
CA GLY A 712 -7.92 -26.02 -20.21
C GLY A 712 -8.10 -27.30 -21.03
N SER A 713 -8.83 -28.29 -20.50
CA SER A 713 -9.01 -29.57 -21.18
C SER A 713 -10.28 -29.61 -22.03
N PHE A 714 -10.56 -30.71 -22.72
CA PHE A 714 -11.73 -30.87 -23.58
C PHE A 714 -12.74 -31.89 -23.03
N GLY A 715 -13.97 -31.87 -23.54
CA GLY A 715 -14.94 -32.96 -23.32
C GLY A 715 -14.74 -34.08 -24.33
N SER A 716 -14.64 -35.35 -23.91
CA SER A 716 -14.43 -36.48 -24.83
C SER A 716 -15.74 -37.18 -25.21
N ASN A 717 -15.88 -37.68 -26.46
CA ASN A 717 -17.04 -38.49 -26.90
C ASN A 717 -16.70 -39.84 -27.56
N THR A 718 -15.42 -40.22 -27.73
CA THR A 718 -15.05 -41.45 -28.45
C THR A 718 -14.01 -42.30 -27.74
N SER A 719 -14.21 -43.62 -27.83
CA SER A 719 -13.30 -44.76 -27.67
C SER A 719 -12.11 -44.61 -26.71
N TYR A 720 -12.13 -45.45 -25.67
CA TYR A 720 -11.03 -45.77 -24.76
C TYR A 720 -9.62 -45.62 -25.38
N GLY A 721 -8.86 -44.61 -24.95
CA GLY A 721 -7.39 -44.66 -24.98
C GLY A 721 -6.59 -43.66 -25.85
N GLY A 722 -7.19 -42.61 -26.42
CA GLY A 722 -6.40 -41.54 -27.08
C GLY A 722 -5.74 -40.58 -26.07
N SER A 723 -4.53 -40.06 -26.37
CA SER A 723 -3.93 -39.03 -25.51
C SER A 723 -4.73 -37.72 -25.65
N SER A 724 -5.19 -37.20 -24.51
CA SER A 724 -6.06 -36.03 -24.43
C SER A 724 -5.48 -34.80 -25.15
N ARG A 725 -4.18 -34.56 -24.99
CA ARG A 725 -3.49 -33.40 -25.55
C ARG A 725 -3.35 -33.43 -27.08
N LEU A 726 -3.08 -34.60 -27.68
CA LEU A 726 -3.00 -34.73 -29.15
C LEU A 726 -4.37 -34.52 -29.80
N VAL A 727 -5.45 -34.96 -29.15
CA VAL A 727 -6.83 -34.78 -29.62
C VAL A 727 -7.25 -33.31 -29.58
N LYS A 728 -6.72 -32.51 -28.63
CA LYS A 728 -6.97 -31.07 -28.57
C LYS A 728 -6.25 -30.30 -29.69
N TYR A 729 -5.13 -30.78 -30.21
CA TYR A 729 -4.25 -29.96 -31.07
C TYR A 729 -4.00 -30.51 -32.48
N GLN A 730 -4.51 -31.71 -32.80
CA GLN A 730 -4.45 -32.30 -34.14
C GLN A 730 -5.83 -32.34 -34.80
N ASN A 731 -5.91 -31.94 -36.08
CA ASN A 731 -7.12 -31.99 -36.90
C ASN A 731 -7.70 -33.40 -36.95
N PHE A 732 -8.80 -33.64 -36.24
CA PHE A 732 -9.59 -34.85 -36.40
C PHE A 732 -10.90 -34.54 -37.14
N ASP A 733 -11.13 -35.21 -38.27
CA ASP A 733 -12.41 -35.21 -39.04
C ASP A 733 -13.52 -36.07 -38.37
N GLY A 734 -13.37 -36.38 -37.07
CA GLY A 734 -14.33 -37.17 -36.30
C GLY A 734 -15.46 -36.30 -35.75
N ARG A 735 -16.69 -36.85 -35.69
CA ARG A 735 -17.87 -36.13 -35.18
C ARG A 735 -17.57 -35.43 -33.84
N PRO A 736 -17.98 -34.16 -33.68
CA PRO A 736 -17.49 -33.29 -32.62
C PRO A 736 -17.76 -33.84 -31.22
N ASN A 737 -16.76 -33.66 -30.36
CA ASN A 737 -16.90 -33.66 -28.91
C ASN A 737 -18.06 -32.74 -28.52
N ARG A 738 -19.06 -33.25 -27.79
CA ARG A 738 -20.23 -32.43 -27.39
C ARG A 738 -19.99 -31.60 -26.14
N GLY A 739 -19.01 -31.93 -25.31
CA GLY A 739 -18.67 -31.12 -24.15
C GLY A 739 -17.81 -29.91 -24.53
N GLY A 740 -18.03 -28.77 -23.88
CA GLY A 740 -17.27 -27.53 -24.10
C GLY A 740 -15.84 -27.62 -23.56
N PHE A 741 -14.94 -26.81 -24.12
CA PHE A 741 -13.55 -26.70 -23.65
C PHE A 741 -13.46 -25.93 -22.34
N GLY A 742 -12.61 -26.41 -21.43
CA GLY A 742 -12.20 -25.62 -20.27
C GLY A 742 -11.40 -24.40 -20.70
N GLY A 743 -11.61 -23.29 -20.00
CA GLY A 743 -10.85 -22.06 -20.19
C GLY A 743 -9.37 -22.25 -19.88
N MET A 744 -8.53 -21.42 -20.52
CA MET A 744 -7.09 -21.36 -20.22
C MET A 744 -6.86 -20.88 -18.79
N GLY A 745 -5.86 -21.46 -18.13
CA GLY A 745 -5.34 -20.99 -16.85
C GLY A 745 -4.42 -19.77 -17.02
N ILE A 746 -3.52 -19.56 -16.08
CA ILE A 746 -2.56 -18.45 -16.10
C ILE A 746 -1.17 -18.96 -15.73
N VAL A 747 -0.16 -18.51 -16.48
CA VAL A 747 1.25 -18.69 -16.13
C VAL A 747 1.83 -17.33 -15.83
N GLN A 748 2.43 -17.15 -14.65
CA GLN A 748 3.12 -15.93 -14.25
C GLN A 748 4.59 -16.24 -13.98
N LEU A 749 5.49 -15.47 -14.59
CA LEU A 749 6.92 -15.57 -14.37
C LEU A 749 7.39 -14.26 -13.72
N LEU A 750 7.92 -14.37 -12.51
CA LEU A 750 8.36 -13.24 -11.71
C LEU A 750 9.86 -13.33 -11.48
N THR A 751 10.60 -12.38 -12.04
CA THR A 751 12.03 -12.23 -11.80
C THR A 751 12.38 -10.77 -11.56
N PRO A 752 13.55 -10.46 -10.95
CA PRO A 752 14.04 -9.09 -10.89
C PRO A 752 14.18 -8.51 -12.29
N ALA A 753 13.93 -7.21 -12.47
CA ALA A 753 14.21 -6.56 -13.75
C ALA A 753 15.71 -6.54 -14.04
N GLY A 754 16.10 -6.77 -15.30
CA GLY A 754 17.47 -6.62 -15.79
C GLY A 754 17.75 -5.27 -16.46
N GLU A 755 18.76 -5.24 -17.33
CA GLU A 755 19.26 -4.06 -18.06
C GLU A 755 18.88 -4.05 -19.56
N ASP A 756 17.96 -4.93 -19.99
CA ASP A 756 17.58 -5.20 -21.39
C ASP A 756 18.79 -5.66 -22.24
N ASP A 757 19.65 -6.50 -21.65
CA ASP A 757 20.90 -6.97 -22.27
C ASP A 757 20.65 -7.80 -23.54
N ASP A 758 19.48 -8.45 -23.63
CA ASP A 758 19.08 -9.26 -24.77
C ASP A 758 18.20 -8.52 -25.80
N LYS A 759 17.92 -7.23 -25.56
CA LYS A 759 17.24 -6.30 -26.48
C LYS A 759 15.84 -6.75 -26.88
N THR A 760 15.14 -7.41 -25.97
CA THR A 760 13.72 -7.76 -26.15
C THR A 760 12.82 -6.55 -25.95
N GLY A 761 13.34 -5.47 -25.36
CA GLY A 761 12.56 -4.30 -24.98
C GLY A 761 11.72 -4.53 -23.72
N ASN A 762 11.93 -5.65 -23.02
CA ASN A 762 11.21 -6.02 -21.81
C ASN A 762 12.18 -6.46 -20.71
N VAL A 763 12.53 -5.54 -19.82
CA VAL A 763 13.50 -5.82 -18.74
C VAL A 763 13.06 -6.90 -17.76
N GLN A 764 11.77 -7.22 -17.70
CA GLN A 764 11.22 -8.23 -16.79
C GLN A 764 11.53 -9.64 -17.28
N ASP A 765 11.95 -9.79 -18.54
CA ASP A 765 12.30 -11.07 -19.11
C ASP A 765 13.79 -11.40 -18.95
N ASP A 766 14.68 -10.42 -18.71
CA ASP A 766 16.15 -10.58 -18.73
C ASP A 766 16.67 -11.72 -17.85
N ASN A 767 16.07 -11.91 -16.67
CA ASN A 767 16.46 -12.96 -15.72
C ASN A 767 15.74 -14.30 -15.98
N ILE A 768 15.01 -14.40 -17.09
CA ILE A 768 14.42 -15.61 -17.65
C ILE A 768 15.31 -16.10 -18.79
N VAL A 769 15.97 -17.25 -18.57
CA VAL A 769 16.89 -17.85 -19.54
C VAL A 769 16.22 -19.03 -20.20
N LEU A 770 16.07 -18.95 -21.52
CA LEU A 770 15.62 -20.05 -22.35
C LEU A 770 16.82 -20.76 -22.98
N LEU A 771 16.93 -22.06 -22.73
CA LEU A 771 17.99 -22.91 -23.24
C LEU A 771 17.43 -23.93 -24.23
N ASP A 772 18.14 -24.21 -25.32
CA ASP A 772 17.80 -25.30 -26.22
C ASP A 772 18.07 -26.68 -25.58
N SER A 773 17.74 -27.76 -26.29
CA SER A 773 17.97 -29.14 -25.86
C SER A 773 19.46 -29.49 -25.67
N THR A 774 20.37 -28.65 -26.16
CA THR A 774 21.82 -28.78 -25.99
C THR A 774 22.39 -27.87 -24.88
N GLY A 775 21.54 -27.06 -24.24
CA GLY A 775 21.92 -26.16 -23.15
C GLY A 775 22.43 -24.79 -23.60
N ASN A 776 22.27 -24.42 -24.88
CA ASN A 776 22.65 -23.11 -25.39
C ASN A 776 21.47 -22.12 -25.32
N LYS A 777 21.74 -20.83 -25.14
CA LYS A 777 20.67 -19.80 -25.17
C LYS A 777 20.00 -19.76 -26.53
N VAL A 778 18.66 -19.73 -26.55
CA VAL A 778 17.89 -19.59 -27.80
C VAL A 778 18.04 -18.19 -28.41
N SER A 779 18.03 -18.10 -29.73
CA SER A 779 18.27 -16.84 -30.47
C SER A 779 17.03 -15.94 -30.61
N ASN A 780 15.82 -16.47 -30.44
CA ASN A 780 14.56 -15.72 -30.49
C ASN A 780 13.73 -15.98 -29.22
N LYS A 781 14.20 -15.42 -28.10
CA LYS A 781 13.63 -15.63 -26.77
C LYS A 781 12.13 -15.28 -26.70
N LEU A 782 11.73 -14.14 -27.24
CA LEU A 782 10.32 -13.69 -27.21
C LEU A 782 9.40 -14.68 -27.92
N ALA A 783 9.75 -15.17 -29.11
CA ALA A 783 8.92 -16.15 -29.81
C ALA A 783 8.72 -17.44 -28.99
N TRP A 784 9.75 -17.86 -28.24
CA TRP A 784 9.67 -19.03 -27.37
C TRP A 784 8.89 -18.78 -26.08
N LEU A 785 9.00 -17.59 -25.48
CA LEU A 785 8.19 -17.20 -24.32
C LEU A 785 6.72 -17.08 -24.70
N GLU A 786 6.41 -16.45 -25.84
CA GLU A 786 5.04 -16.13 -26.23
C GLU A 786 4.30 -17.27 -26.94
N ALA A 787 5.02 -18.11 -27.70
CA ALA A 787 4.44 -19.12 -28.58
C ALA A 787 5.27 -20.44 -28.65
N GLY A 788 6.13 -20.70 -27.66
CA GLY A 788 6.95 -21.91 -27.59
C GLY A 788 6.48 -22.87 -26.49
N ASP A 789 7.38 -23.17 -25.55
CA ASP A 789 7.26 -24.25 -24.55
C ASP A 789 6.47 -23.88 -23.28
N ILE A 790 5.71 -22.78 -23.34
CA ILE A 790 4.90 -22.28 -22.23
C ILE A 790 3.48 -22.03 -22.74
N ARG A 791 2.48 -22.62 -22.06
CA ARG A 791 1.07 -22.45 -22.44
C ARG A 791 0.14 -22.27 -21.24
N PRO A 792 -0.74 -21.24 -21.20
CA PRO A 792 -0.86 -20.12 -22.13
C PRO A 792 0.37 -19.18 -22.10
N LYS A 793 0.39 -18.18 -22.98
CA LYS A 793 1.39 -17.11 -22.97
C LYS A 793 1.60 -16.60 -21.54
N PRO A 794 2.84 -16.60 -21.01
CA PRO A 794 3.10 -16.18 -19.65
C PRO A 794 2.93 -14.67 -19.50
N VAL A 795 2.47 -14.26 -18.32
CA VAL A 795 2.52 -12.87 -17.87
C VAL A 795 3.84 -12.65 -17.13
N LEU A 796 4.63 -11.70 -17.60
CA LEU A 796 5.92 -11.35 -17.01
C LEU A 796 5.70 -10.23 -16.00
N LEU A 797 6.08 -10.48 -14.74
CA LEU A 797 5.78 -9.59 -13.62
C LEU A 797 7.04 -9.30 -12.80
N PRO A 798 7.10 -8.15 -12.10
CA PRO A 798 8.17 -7.88 -11.15
C PRO A 798 8.11 -8.86 -9.98
N ILE A 799 9.26 -9.21 -9.44
CA ILE A 799 9.36 -10.02 -8.23
C ILE A 799 8.78 -9.28 -7.01
N THR A 800 8.08 -10.00 -6.14
CA THR A 800 7.41 -9.44 -4.94
C THR A 800 8.33 -9.42 -3.72
N TYR A 801 9.41 -10.20 -3.74
CA TYR A 801 10.50 -10.19 -2.76
C TYR A 801 11.85 -10.16 -3.47
N GLY A 802 12.91 -9.75 -2.79
CA GLY A 802 14.22 -9.78 -3.43
C GLY A 802 15.31 -9.22 -2.56
N ARG A 803 16.55 -9.39 -3.02
CA ARG A 803 17.71 -8.76 -2.40
C ARG A 803 17.68 -7.23 -2.49
N THR A 804 16.91 -6.69 -3.43
CA THR A 804 16.72 -5.25 -3.57
C THR A 804 15.32 -4.84 -3.15
N SER A 805 15.21 -3.65 -2.59
CA SER A 805 13.93 -2.97 -2.41
C SER A 805 14.09 -1.48 -2.63
N SER A 806 13.05 -0.82 -3.14
CA SER A 806 13.11 0.58 -3.57
C SER A 806 12.02 1.42 -2.93
N TRP A 807 12.31 2.70 -2.75
CA TRP A 807 11.38 3.72 -2.30
C TRP A 807 11.60 5.01 -3.09
N TYR A 808 10.50 5.71 -3.38
CA TYR A 808 10.52 6.99 -4.07
C TYR A 808 9.80 8.04 -3.25
N SER A 809 10.38 9.23 -3.19
CA SER A 809 9.66 10.39 -2.71
C SER A 809 8.73 10.93 -3.81
N ARG A 810 7.68 11.65 -3.41
CA ARG A 810 7.05 12.65 -4.29
C ARG A 810 8.04 13.77 -4.59
N TYR A 811 7.73 14.61 -5.57
CA TYR A 811 8.48 15.84 -5.76
C TYR A 811 8.27 16.78 -4.57
N VAL A 812 9.37 17.33 -4.05
CA VAL A 812 9.40 18.31 -2.96
C VAL A 812 9.82 19.65 -3.54
N SER A 813 9.06 20.70 -3.24
CA SER A 813 9.37 22.08 -3.63
C SER A 813 10.37 22.70 -2.67
N THR A 814 11.40 23.35 -3.19
CA THR A 814 12.29 24.23 -2.42
C THR A 814 11.71 25.64 -2.26
N GLY A 815 10.55 25.94 -2.87
CA GLY A 815 9.86 27.23 -2.75
C GLY A 815 10.49 28.33 -3.59
N ALA A 816 10.62 29.53 -3.03
CA ALA A 816 11.19 30.72 -3.67
C ALA A 816 12.75 30.70 -3.68
N SER A 817 13.34 29.52 -3.88
CA SER A 817 14.80 29.29 -3.89
C SER A 817 15.50 29.84 -5.14
N ILE A 818 14.75 30.05 -6.22
CA ILE A 818 15.29 30.72 -7.43
C ILE A 818 15.34 32.22 -7.16
N ARG A 819 16.51 32.83 -7.19
CA ARG A 819 16.71 34.27 -6.92
C ARG A 819 17.26 35.02 -8.14
N ARG A 820 17.04 36.33 -8.14
CA ARG A 820 17.51 37.27 -9.17
C ARG A 820 18.52 38.25 -8.59
N VAL A 821 19.61 38.51 -9.31
CA VAL A 821 20.59 39.52 -8.88
C VAL A 821 20.02 40.92 -9.06
N VAL A 822 20.13 41.75 -8.03
CA VAL A 822 19.73 43.17 -8.07
C VAL A 822 20.83 44.05 -7.49
N GLU A 823 20.79 45.33 -7.87
CA GLU A 823 21.58 46.35 -7.19
C GLU A 823 21.12 46.52 -5.73
N PRO A 824 22.01 46.91 -4.79
CA PRO A 824 21.68 46.99 -3.36
C PRO A 824 20.51 47.89 -2.98
N ASP A 825 20.13 48.84 -3.84
CA ASP A 825 19.00 49.76 -3.66
C ASP A 825 17.71 49.28 -4.37
N ALA A 826 17.78 48.19 -5.13
CA ALA A 826 16.68 47.57 -5.87
C ALA A 826 16.15 46.29 -5.20
N LEU A 827 16.25 46.21 -3.87
CA LEU A 827 15.75 45.10 -3.05
C LEU A 827 14.25 44.86 -3.25
N GLY A 828 13.86 43.59 -3.14
CA GLY A 828 12.46 43.16 -3.21
C GLY A 828 12.33 41.63 -3.29
N ALA A 829 11.13 41.14 -3.58
CA ALA A 829 10.86 39.70 -3.65
C ALA A 829 11.87 38.94 -4.53
N ARG A 830 12.48 37.88 -3.96
CA ARG A 830 13.47 36.99 -4.59
C ARG A 830 14.79 37.67 -4.99
N SER A 831 15.09 38.84 -4.43
CA SER A 831 16.33 39.57 -4.72
C SER A 831 17.56 38.95 -4.04
N THR A 832 18.70 39.02 -4.70
CA THR A 832 20.01 38.75 -4.09
C THR A 832 21.03 39.82 -4.49
N THR A 833 21.86 40.28 -3.55
CA THR A 833 22.92 41.27 -3.79
C THR A 833 24.31 40.63 -3.91
N SER A 834 24.41 39.34 -3.61
CA SER A 834 25.66 38.59 -3.68
C SER A 834 25.47 37.32 -4.50
N LYS A 835 26.35 37.11 -5.48
CA LYS A 835 26.45 35.84 -6.19
C LYS A 835 26.88 34.74 -5.20
N PRO A 836 26.37 33.50 -5.29
CA PRO A 836 27.03 32.36 -4.66
C PRO A 836 28.50 32.37 -5.06
N ALA A 837 29.40 31.99 -4.14
CA ALA A 837 30.84 32.24 -4.24
C ALA A 837 31.58 31.61 -5.46
N LEU A 838 30.88 30.96 -6.41
CA LEU A 838 31.46 30.00 -7.34
C LEU A 838 31.37 30.34 -8.86
N ASP A 839 30.55 31.31 -9.36
CA ASP A 839 30.60 31.73 -10.79
C ASP A 839 30.10 33.17 -11.09
N PRO A 840 30.93 34.05 -11.68
CA PRO A 840 30.59 35.44 -11.99
C PRO A 840 29.76 35.71 -13.27
N LYS A 841 29.41 34.73 -14.13
CA LYS A 841 28.80 35.03 -15.46
C LYS A 841 27.27 34.92 -15.61
N ASP A 842 26.53 34.45 -14.61
CA ASP A 842 25.07 34.23 -14.67
C ASP A 842 24.28 35.32 -13.89
N PRO A 843 23.18 35.91 -14.42
CA PRO A 843 22.36 36.90 -13.70
C PRO A 843 21.21 36.32 -12.85
N GLU A 844 20.82 35.05 -13.04
CA GLU A 844 19.81 34.35 -12.25
C GLU A 844 20.45 33.16 -11.49
N TYR A 845 19.93 32.83 -10.30
CA TYR A 845 20.46 31.76 -9.46
C TYR A 845 19.37 30.81 -8.99
N GLY A 846 19.41 29.58 -9.49
CA GLY A 846 18.67 28.47 -8.92
C GLY A 846 19.34 27.88 -7.68
N PRO A 847 18.64 26.99 -6.96
CA PRO A 847 19.22 26.27 -5.83
C PRO A 847 20.45 25.45 -6.27
N ASP A 848 21.54 25.57 -5.53
CA ASP A 848 22.78 24.81 -5.72
C ASP A 848 22.83 23.63 -4.75
N TYR A 849 22.44 22.45 -5.21
CA TYR A 849 22.36 21.23 -4.41
C TYR A 849 23.70 20.54 -4.25
N TYR A 850 23.97 20.01 -3.07
CA TYR A 850 25.17 19.19 -2.82
C TYR A 850 24.84 18.01 -1.90
N PHE A 851 25.44 16.86 -2.19
CA PHE A 851 25.27 15.65 -1.39
C PHE A 851 26.56 14.81 -1.46
N ALA A 852 26.99 14.31 -0.30
CA ALA A 852 28.22 13.52 -0.16
C ALA A 852 27.96 12.25 0.64
N GLY A 853 28.98 11.39 0.74
CA GLY A 853 28.90 10.11 1.46
C GLY A 853 28.42 8.94 0.59
N VAL A 854 28.34 9.13 -0.72
CA VAL A 854 28.06 8.10 -1.72
C VAL A 854 29.23 7.93 -2.69
N LEU A 855 29.34 6.75 -3.29
CA LEU A 855 30.23 6.50 -4.42
C LEU A 855 29.71 7.26 -5.64
N ARG A 856 30.61 7.92 -6.38
CA ARG A 856 30.24 8.88 -7.43
C ARG A 856 30.16 8.24 -8.82
N ASP A 857 31.04 7.27 -9.07
CA ASP A 857 31.26 6.69 -10.39
C ASP A 857 31.23 5.16 -10.35
N GLY A 858 31.14 4.57 -11.54
CA GLY A 858 31.18 3.12 -11.74
C GLY A 858 29.86 2.42 -11.42
N PRO A 859 29.85 1.07 -11.45
CA PRO A 859 28.65 0.26 -11.23
C PRO A 859 27.98 0.48 -9.87
N ALA A 860 28.75 0.97 -8.88
CA ALA A 860 28.28 1.26 -7.53
C ALA A 860 27.95 2.75 -7.27
N ALA A 861 27.83 3.58 -8.31
CA ALA A 861 27.42 4.97 -8.14
C ALA A 861 26.12 5.09 -7.31
N GLY A 862 26.08 6.02 -6.36
CA GLY A 862 24.97 6.28 -5.45
C GLY A 862 24.94 5.43 -4.19
N TYR A 863 25.68 4.31 -4.13
CA TYR A 863 25.78 3.50 -2.91
C TYR A 863 26.60 4.23 -1.84
N LEU A 864 26.26 4.04 -0.56
CA LEU A 864 27.02 4.67 0.52
C LEU A 864 28.49 4.28 0.43
N ALA A 865 29.36 5.29 0.51
CA ALA A 865 30.80 5.09 0.51
C ALA A 865 31.24 4.45 1.84
N THR A 866 32.15 3.47 1.77
CA THR A 866 32.67 2.76 2.95
C THR A 866 34.18 2.81 3.01
N ASP A 867 34.74 2.84 4.23
CA ASP A 867 36.18 2.69 4.44
C ASP A 867 36.60 1.26 4.07
N PRO A 868 37.49 1.07 3.07
CA PRO A 868 37.88 -0.26 2.61
C PRO A 868 38.60 -1.10 3.67
N LYS A 869 39.11 -0.52 4.77
CA LYS A 869 39.74 -1.30 5.85
C LYS A 869 38.71 -1.89 6.82
N THR A 870 37.62 -1.18 7.07
CA THR A 870 36.65 -1.52 8.11
C THR A 870 35.29 -1.95 7.55
N GLY A 871 34.97 -1.60 6.31
CA GLY A 871 33.65 -1.78 5.68
C GLY A 871 32.56 -0.90 6.29
N LYS A 872 32.91 0.02 7.21
CA LYS A 872 31.97 0.98 7.81
C LYS A 872 31.75 2.17 6.89
N VAL A 873 30.62 2.85 7.03
CA VAL A 873 30.31 4.09 6.29
C VAL A 873 31.43 5.09 6.49
N ALA A 874 31.98 5.58 5.38
CA ALA A 874 33.01 6.61 5.37
C ALA A 874 32.34 7.98 5.56
N ALA A 875 32.55 8.62 6.71
CA ALA A 875 32.16 10.01 6.89
C ALA A 875 33.25 10.91 6.33
N GLY A 876 32.96 11.64 5.26
CA GLY A 876 33.88 12.67 4.76
C GLY A 876 34.02 13.79 5.79
N LEU A 877 35.18 13.91 6.42
CA LEU A 877 35.50 15.03 7.32
C LEU A 877 35.90 16.26 6.51
N VAL A 878 35.50 17.44 6.97
CA VAL A 878 35.86 18.72 6.36
C VAL A 878 37.15 19.23 7.01
N ARG A 879 38.15 19.52 6.18
CA ARG A 879 39.43 20.10 6.62
C ARG A 879 39.38 21.63 6.56
N PHE A 880 39.88 22.29 7.61
CA PHE A 880 40.09 23.74 7.64
C PHE A 880 41.58 24.01 7.89
N GLY A 881 42.28 24.54 6.88
CA GLY A 881 43.73 24.68 6.91
C GLY A 881 44.43 23.30 6.96
N SER A 882 45.24 23.06 7.99
CA SER A 882 45.91 21.77 8.24
C SER A 882 45.16 20.85 9.20
N GLU A 883 44.06 21.30 9.81
CA GLU A 883 43.33 20.58 10.85
C GLU A 883 41.98 20.04 10.34
N GLU A 884 41.62 18.83 10.78
CA GLU A 884 40.31 18.19 10.55
C GLU A 884 39.53 17.97 11.85
N ILE A 885 40.24 17.96 12.99
CA ILE A 885 39.68 17.67 14.30
C ILE A 885 40.20 18.73 15.27
N PHE A 886 39.28 19.44 15.92
CA PHE A 886 39.54 20.56 16.81
C PHE A 886 39.33 20.17 18.27
N ASP A 887 40.17 20.72 19.15
CA ASP A 887 39.98 20.57 20.59
C ASP A 887 38.84 21.48 21.06
N ILE A 888 37.97 20.93 21.92
CA ILE A 888 36.84 21.65 22.48
C ILE A 888 37.35 22.57 23.60
N ALA A 889 37.16 23.87 23.44
CA ALA A 889 37.48 24.88 24.45
C ALA A 889 36.38 24.99 25.52
N SER A 890 35.11 25.03 25.12
CA SER A 890 33.96 25.05 26.05
C SER A 890 32.72 24.39 25.45
N ARG A 891 31.81 23.93 26.33
CA ARG A 891 30.52 23.32 25.99
C ARG A 891 29.44 23.83 26.93
N ASP A 892 28.45 24.51 26.38
CA ASP A 892 27.33 25.03 27.15
C ASP A 892 26.02 24.38 26.66
N ALA A 893 25.44 23.54 27.52
CA ALA A 893 24.24 22.79 27.16
C ALA A 893 22.99 23.68 27.18
N SER A 894 22.18 23.63 26.11
CA SER A 894 20.91 24.38 25.98
C SER A 894 21.06 25.88 26.29
N ALA A 895 22.21 26.45 25.94
CA ALA A 895 22.64 27.77 26.37
C ALA A 895 22.08 28.91 25.49
N ALA A 896 21.53 28.59 24.31
CA ALA A 896 21.04 29.58 23.37
C ALA A 896 19.80 29.07 22.62
N THR A 897 19.14 30.00 21.94
CA THR A 897 18.17 29.69 20.89
C THR A 897 18.67 30.24 19.57
N HIS A 898 18.63 29.42 18.52
CA HIS A 898 18.90 29.82 17.16
C HIS A 898 17.62 29.65 16.36
N ARG A 899 17.02 30.78 15.95
CA ARG A 899 15.80 30.80 15.12
C ARG A 899 14.63 30.00 15.67
N GLY A 900 14.42 30.09 16.99
CA GLY A 900 13.35 29.38 17.70
C GLY A 900 13.74 27.96 18.13
N ILE A 901 14.89 27.44 17.68
CA ILE A 901 15.39 26.11 18.07
C ILE A 901 16.32 26.26 19.26
N VAL A 902 16.12 25.46 20.31
CA VAL A 902 17.05 25.37 21.43
C VAL A 902 18.33 24.70 20.96
N CYS A 903 19.48 25.30 21.23
CA CYS A 903 20.77 24.80 20.76
C CYS A 903 21.81 24.70 21.87
N HIS A 904 22.72 23.73 21.71
CA HIS A 904 23.96 23.67 22.49
C HIS A 904 25.01 24.57 21.84
N ARG A 905 25.86 25.21 22.66
CA ARG A 905 26.99 26.02 22.19
C ARG A 905 28.29 25.27 22.40
N ILE A 906 29.09 25.15 21.35
CA ILE A 906 30.40 24.50 21.36
C ILE A 906 31.44 25.48 20.85
N SER A 907 32.45 25.80 21.66
CA SER A 907 33.55 26.67 21.25
C SER A 907 34.81 25.84 21.02
N ILE A 908 35.56 26.13 19.96
CA ILE A 908 36.87 25.54 19.67
C ILE A 908 37.99 26.54 19.97
N GLY A 909 39.21 26.04 20.16
CA GLY A 909 40.37 26.86 20.51
C GLY A 909 41.00 27.68 19.38
N SER A 910 40.39 27.71 18.18
CA SER A 910 40.96 28.31 16.97
C SER A 910 39.91 29.07 16.14
N ASP A 911 40.31 30.21 15.56
CA ASP A 911 39.46 31.05 14.69
C ASP A 911 39.67 30.69 13.21
N VAL A 912 39.23 29.49 12.80
CA VAL A 912 39.50 28.92 11.47
C VAL A 912 38.25 28.58 10.67
N LEU A 913 37.07 28.68 11.28
CA LEU A 913 35.81 28.28 10.65
C LEU A 913 35.30 29.37 9.69
N PRO A 914 34.64 28.99 8.59
CA PRO A 914 34.06 29.95 7.66
C PRO A 914 32.82 30.60 8.27
N VAL A 915 32.70 31.92 8.14
CA VAL A 915 31.56 32.70 8.67
C VAL A 915 30.40 32.85 7.67
N ASP A 916 30.47 32.17 6.54
CA ASP A 916 29.51 32.23 5.45
C ASP A 916 28.28 31.32 5.65
N GLY A 917 28.27 30.52 6.72
CA GLY A 917 27.19 29.58 7.03
C GLY A 917 27.25 28.26 6.27
N SER A 918 28.33 27.99 5.52
CA SER A 918 28.51 26.76 4.71
C SER A 918 28.47 25.46 5.51
N LEU A 919 28.59 25.53 6.83
CA LEU A 919 28.54 24.37 7.72
C LEU A 919 27.13 24.06 8.23
N THR A 920 26.15 24.92 7.95
CA THR A 920 24.76 24.71 8.33
C THR A 920 24.27 23.38 7.73
N ASN A 921 23.53 22.60 8.52
CA ASN A 921 23.03 21.25 8.19
C ASN A 921 24.06 20.13 8.08
N MET A 922 25.37 20.43 8.22
CA MET A 922 26.39 19.39 8.41
C MET A 922 26.34 18.83 9.84
N ALA A 923 27.03 17.71 10.06
CA ALA A 923 27.13 17.10 11.38
C ALA A 923 28.41 17.57 12.09
N LEU A 924 28.29 18.02 13.33
CA LEU A 924 29.40 18.16 14.27
C LEU A 924 29.57 16.83 15.00
N ARG A 925 30.61 16.09 14.65
CA ARG A 925 30.98 14.82 15.25
C ARG A 925 31.85 15.03 16.47
N PHE A 926 31.47 14.42 17.58
CA PHE A 926 32.21 14.45 18.83
C PHE A 926 33.10 13.23 18.98
N PHE A 927 34.31 13.45 19.50
CA PHE A 927 35.29 12.41 19.78
C PHE A 927 35.73 12.44 21.23
N ASP A 928 36.00 11.26 21.79
CA ASP A 928 36.61 11.10 23.10
C ASP A 928 38.14 11.31 23.07
N ALA A 929 38.80 11.04 24.20
CA ALA A 929 40.26 11.15 24.32
C ALA A 929 41.04 10.10 23.50
N ALA A 930 40.39 8.99 23.10
CA ALA A 930 40.97 7.95 22.26
C ALA A 930 40.73 8.20 20.75
N ASN A 931 40.10 9.33 20.39
CA ASN A 931 39.61 9.63 19.05
C ASN A 931 38.54 8.66 18.53
N GLU A 932 37.76 8.04 19.43
CA GLU A 932 36.56 7.31 19.06
C GLU A 932 35.36 8.27 18.99
N ALA A 933 34.53 8.12 17.95
CA ALA A 933 33.34 8.94 17.77
C ALA A 933 32.27 8.57 18.81
N VAL A 934 31.73 9.57 19.51
CA VAL A 934 30.77 9.38 20.62
C VAL A 934 29.38 9.98 20.35
N GLY A 935 29.20 10.70 19.25
CA GLY A 935 27.90 11.23 18.83
C GLY A 935 28.03 12.31 17.75
N ASP A 936 26.95 12.53 17.03
CA ASP A 936 26.84 13.54 15.96
C ASP A 936 25.68 14.48 16.27
N PHE A 937 25.86 15.78 16.03
CA PHE A 937 24.83 16.79 16.19
C PHE A 937 24.76 17.67 14.95
N ARG A 938 23.55 18.06 14.52
CA ARG A 938 23.36 18.97 13.40
C ARG A 938 23.84 20.37 13.76
N ILE A 939 24.67 20.94 12.89
CA ILE A 939 25.07 22.34 12.98
C ILE A 939 23.92 23.21 12.48
N LEU A 940 23.43 24.10 13.34
CA LEU A 940 22.42 25.10 13.02
C LEU A 940 23.04 26.42 12.57
N TRP A 941 24.22 26.75 13.11
CA TRP A 941 24.95 27.97 12.80
C TRP A 941 26.39 27.88 13.31
N ASN A 942 27.29 28.67 12.74
CA ASN A 942 28.64 28.84 13.26
C ASN A 942 29.17 30.27 13.00
N ASP A 943 30.15 30.69 13.81
CA ASP A 943 31.06 31.79 13.50
C ASP A 943 32.49 31.26 13.30
N SER A 944 33.52 32.08 13.50
CA SER A 944 34.93 31.71 13.29
C SER A 944 35.46 30.66 14.28
N SER A 945 34.84 30.50 15.45
CA SER A 945 35.30 29.58 16.51
C SER A 945 34.19 28.94 17.36
N THR A 946 32.93 29.20 17.05
CA THR A 946 31.76 28.69 17.78
C THR A 946 30.81 27.97 16.83
N PHE A 947 30.29 26.82 17.29
CA PHE A 947 29.14 26.14 16.71
C PHE A 947 27.92 26.28 17.61
N LEU A 948 26.74 26.46 17.00
CA LEU A 948 25.45 26.19 17.60
C LEU A 948 24.91 24.91 16.98
N VAL A 949 24.67 23.89 17.81
CA VAL A 949 24.18 22.59 17.37
C VAL A 949 22.80 22.28 17.96
N ASP A 950 22.00 21.52 17.22
CA ASP A 950 20.61 21.24 17.55
C ASP A 950 20.47 20.42 18.84
N ALA A 951 19.79 20.96 19.86
CA ALA A 951 19.62 20.25 21.13
C ALA A 951 18.59 19.11 21.05
N ARG A 952 17.85 19.00 19.94
CA ARG A 952 16.92 17.89 19.69
C ARG A 952 17.64 16.58 19.38
N ASP A 953 18.91 16.64 18.94
CA ASP A 953 19.73 15.46 18.64
C ASP A 953 20.21 14.72 19.91
N GLY A 954 20.00 15.29 21.10
CA GLY A 954 20.23 14.62 22.38
C GLY A 954 21.00 15.47 23.38
N ALA A 955 21.46 14.85 24.47
CA ALA A 955 22.34 15.49 25.43
C ALA A 955 23.80 15.42 24.96
N LEU A 956 24.59 16.48 25.19
CA LEU A 956 26.02 16.49 24.85
C LEU A 956 26.77 15.32 25.54
N PRO A 957 27.67 14.60 24.84
CA PRO A 957 28.37 13.45 25.43
C PRO A 957 29.40 13.89 26.49
N ASP A 958 29.29 13.42 27.74
CA ASP A 958 30.15 13.86 28.86
C ASP A 958 31.66 13.71 28.57
N GLY A 959 32.06 12.65 27.87
CA GLY A 959 33.44 12.31 27.55
C GLY A 959 34.05 13.00 26.32
N ALA A 960 33.28 13.79 25.57
CA ALA A 960 33.81 14.40 24.35
C ALA A 960 34.87 15.47 24.64
N LYS A 961 36.01 15.37 23.96
CA LYS A 961 37.17 16.27 24.07
C LYS A 961 37.46 17.01 22.79
N ARG A 962 37.08 16.44 21.66
CA ARG A 962 37.38 16.97 20.33
C ARG A 962 36.15 16.92 19.43
N VAL A 963 36.12 17.77 18.41
CA VAL A 963 35.06 17.81 17.41
C VAL A 963 35.61 17.85 15.99
N ALA A 964 34.87 17.31 15.03
CA ALA A 964 35.13 17.49 13.60
C ALA A 964 33.82 17.79 12.88
N VAL A 965 33.90 18.51 11.77
CA VAL A 965 32.76 18.70 10.88
C VAL A 965 32.73 17.55 9.89
N ALA A 966 31.61 16.84 9.82
CA ALA A 966 31.40 15.72 8.93
C ALA A 966 30.29 16.04 7.91
N ARG A 967 30.54 15.70 6.64
CA ARG A 967 29.55 15.69 5.56
C ARG A 967 28.61 14.48 5.70
N SER A 968 27.93 14.39 6.84
CA SER A 968 26.96 13.33 7.13
C SER A 968 25.55 13.88 6.92
N PHE A 969 24.92 13.41 5.84
CA PHE A 969 23.61 13.88 5.40
C PHE A 969 22.51 12.84 5.54
N PHE A 970 22.82 11.69 6.12
CA PHE A 970 21.90 10.58 6.30
C PHE A 970 22.31 9.80 7.55
N GLU A 971 21.35 9.10 8.12
CA GLU A 971 21.58 8.20 9.26
C GLU A 971 21.05 6.82 8.90
N VAL A 972 21.97 5.84 8.91
CA VAL A 972 21.68 4.44 8.58
C VAL A 972 21.80 3.56 9.82
N TRP A 973 20.85 2.66 9.98
CA TRP A 973 20.78 1.68 11.04
C TRP A 973 20.55 0.29 10.46
N THR A 974 21.14 -0.71 11.09
CA THR A 974 20.93 -2.12 10.73
C THR A 974 20.65 -2.89 12.01
N ASP A 975 19.48 -3.52 12.08
CA ASP A 975 19.03 -4.34 13.22
C ASP A 975 19.17 -3.63 14.58
N GLY A 976 18.82 -2.34 14.61
CA GLY A 976 18.89 -1.52 15.83
C GLY A 976 20.28 -1.05 16.22
N ASN A 977 21.29 -1.22 15.37
CA ASN A 977 22.64 -0.66 15.57
C ASN A 977 22.99 0.36 14.48
N PRO A 978 23.74 1.45 14.78
CA PRO A 978 24.20 2.40 13.77
C PRO A 978 25.13 1.76 12.73
N GLY A 979 24.97 2.13 11.45
CA GLY A 979 25.79 1.68 10.33
C GLY A 979 25.13 0.62 9.46
N LEU A 980 25.90 0.05 8.53
CA LEU A 980 25.44 -0.95 7.54
C LEU A 980 25.46 -2.40 8.04
N GLY A 981 25.86 -2.62 9.30
CA GLY A 981 25.95 -3.95 9.90
C GLY A 981 27.28 -4.67 9.65
N SER A 982 27.19 -5.97 9.41
CA SER A 982 28.31 -6.90 9.23
C SER A 982 29.00 -6.71 7.90
N THR A 983 30.28 -7.09 7.85
CA THR A 983 31.14 -6.93 6.68
C THR A 983 31.77 -8.25 6.28
N TYR A 984 32.08 -8.41 5.01
CA TYR A 984 32.88 -9.50 4.45
C TYR A 984 34.12 -8.95 3.74
N ALA A 985 35.08 -9.81 3.42
CA ALA A 985 36.35 -9.42 2.80
C ALA A 985 36.44 -9.89 1.34
N ILE A 986 36.93 -9.02 0.46
CA ILE A 986 37.37 -9.35 -0.90
C ILE A 986 38.81 -8.85 -1.03
N GLY A 987 39.77 -9.78 -1.09
CA GLY A 987 41.19 -9.45 -0.99
C GLY A 987 41.51 -8.74 0.34
N ASP A 988 42.22 -7.61 0.27
CA ASP A 988 42.60 -6.80 1.44
C ASP A 988 41.53 -5.77 1.85
N LYS A 989 40.36 -5.75 1.18
CA LYS A 989 39.29 -4.79 1.43
C LYS A 989 38.11 -5.45 2.12
N ARG A 990 37.42 -4.69 2.97
CA ARG A 990 36.15 -5.06 3.63
C ARG A 990 34.99 -4.26 3.05
N TYR A 991 33.88 -4.96 2.84
CA TYR A 991 32.62 -4.40 2.34
C TYR A 991 31.46 -4.84 3.23
N PRO A 992 30.42 -4.00 3.38
CA PRO A 992 29.22 -4.38 4.12
C PRO A 992 28.43 -5.43 3.34
N ILE A 993 27.72 -6.32 4.06
CA ILE A 993 26.85 -7.33 3.43
C ILE A 993 25.67 -6.67 2.74
N ALA A 994 25.11 -5.62 3.35
CA ALA A 994 24.02 -4.84 2.80
C ALA A 994 24.42 -3.37 2.65
N ASN A 995 23.92 -2.70 1.62
CA ASN A 995 24.19 -1.28 1.37
C ASN A 995 22.94 -0.54 0.86
N VAL A 996 22.98 0.78 0.89
CA VAL A 996 21.90 1.68 0.49
C VAL A 996 22.39 2.57 -0.65
N GLN A 997 21.60 2.67 -1.71
CA GLN A 997 21.81 3.59 -2.82
C GLN A 997 20.84 4.76 -2.69
N ILE A 998 21.35 5.99 -2.77
CA ILE A 998 20.56 7.22 -2.69
C ILE A 998 20.81 8.03 -3.96
N GLY A 999 19.74 8.38 -4.67
CA GLY A 999 19.80 9.19 -5.89
C GLY A 999 18.73 10.26 -5.93
N PHE A 1000 18.97 11.30 -6.73
CA PHE A 1000 18.08 12.46 -6.85
C PHE A 1000 17.69 12.75 -8.29
N ALA A 1001 16.46 13.19 -8.49
CA ALA A 1001 15.97 13.73 -9.75
C ALA A 1001 15.39 15.12 -9.49
N PHE A 1002 15.51 16.01 -10.48
CA PHE A 1002 15.14 17.41 -10.34
C PHE A 1002 14.20 17.82 -11.46
N HIS A 1003 13.37 18.83 -11.25
CA HIS A 1003 12.36 19.25 -12.23
C HIS A 1003 12.06 20.76 -12.17
N GLN A 1004 11.70 21.37 -13.31
CA GLN A 1004 11.25 22.77 -13.38
C GLN A 1004 9.85 22.99 -12.78
N ASP A 1005 8.86 22.23 -13.28
CA ASP A 1005 7.47 22.24 -12.78
C ASP A 1005 6.80 20.86 -13.02
N PRO A 1006 6.77 19.95 -12.02
CA PRO A 1006 6.22 18.60 -12.18
C PRO A 1006 4.74 18.55 -12.60
N SER A 1007 4.00 19.65 -12.45
CA SER A 1007 2.60 19.75 -12.91
C SER A 1007 2.47 19.91 -14.42
N ARG A 1008 3.58 20.23 -15.11
CA ARG A 1008 3.67 20.49 -16.54
C ARG A 1008 4.88 19.78 -17.16
N PRO A 1009 4.87 18.43 -17.18
CA PRO A 1009 5.95 17.68 -17.80
C PRO A 1009 5.96 17.92 -19.32
N ASP A 1010 7.15 17.94 -19.94
CA ASP A 1010 7.34 18.05 -21.39
C ASP A 1010 7.85 16.71 -21.95
N ILE A 1011 6.93 15.75 -22.06
CA ILE A 1011 7.24 14.37 -22.45
C ILE A 1011 7.32 14.25 -23.97
N VAL A 1012 8.52 13.94 -24.47
CA VAL A 1012 8.78 13.67 -25.89
C VAL A 1012 9.58 12.38 -26.01
N GLY A 1013 8.97 11.33 -26.56
CA GLY A 1013 9.64 10.04 -26.77
C GLY A 1013 10.04 9.31 -25.48
N GLY A 1014 9.22 9.43 -24.42
CA GLY A 1014 9.49 8.82 -23.11
C GLY A 1014 10.47 9.60 -22.22
N GLU A 1015 11.00 10.72 -22.71
CA GLU A 1015 11.85 11.64 -21.95
C GLU A 1015 11.10 12.91 -21.58
N ASP A 1016 11.26 13.36 -20.33
CA ASP A 1016 10.76 14.65 -19.88
C ASP A 1016 11.87 15.71 -19.96
N ARG A 1017 11.70 16.69 -20.85
CA ARG A 1017 12.69 17.76 -21.07
C ARG A 1017 12.81 18.71 -19.89
N ASN A 1018 11.78 18.80 -19.05
CA ASN A 1018 11.75 19.63 -17.84
C ASN A 1018 12.30 18.90 -16.60
N ARG A 1019 12.72 17.63 -16.75
CA ARG A 1019 13.32 16.78 -15.73
C ARG A 1019 14.84 16.63 -15.94
N PHE A 1020 15.58 16.44 -14.85
CA PHE A 1020 16.98 16.02 -14.89
C PHE A 1020 17.23 14.86 -13.90
N PRO A 1021 17.74 13.71 -14.35
CA PRO A 1021 17.93 13.33 -15.76
C PRO A 1021 16.60 13.30 -16.53
N ARG A 1022 16.60 13.27 -17.87
CA ARG A 1022 15.33 13.36 -18.62
C ARG A 1022 14.48 12.08 -18.56
N GLN A 1023 15.12 10.93 -18.39
CA GLN A 1023 14.44 9.64 -18.29
C GLN A 1023 13.80 9.45 -16.91
N ALA A 1024 12.55 8.98 -16.85
CA ALA A 1024 11.75 8.90 -15.62
C ALA A 1024 12.38 8.06 -14.48
N ASP A 1025 13.14 7.01 -14.81
CA ASP A 1025 13.78 6.10 -13.86
C ASP A 1025 15.26 6.37 -13.60
N SER A 1026 15.81 7.42 -14.22
CA SER A 1026 17.21 7.80 -14.07
C SER A 1026 17.38 8.85 -12.97
N TYR A 1027 18.48 8.74 -12.21
CA TYR A 1027 18.79 9.56 -11.04
C TYR A 1027 20.25 10.01 -11.05
N VAL A 1028 20.51 11.18 -10.48
CA VAL A 1028 21.85 11.72 -10.22
C VAL A 1028 22.37 11.17 -8.91
N TYR A 1029 23.62 10.74 -8.91
CA TYR A 1029 24.34 10.27 -7.72
C TYR A 1029 25.51 11.17 -7.33
N ASP A 1030 26.12 11.86 -8.30
CA ASP A 1030 27.22 12.80 -8.05
C ASP A 1030 26.71 14.25 -7.98
N LEU A 1031 26.57 14.74 -6.75
CA LEU A 1031 26.31 16.14 -6.42
C LEU A 1031 27.49 16.78 -5.66
N GLU A 1032 28.64 16.11 -5.62
CA GLU A 1032 29.83 16.59 -4.90
C GLU A 1032 30.88 17.18 -5.86
N SER A 1033 30.93 16.72 -7.11
CA SER A 1033 31.90 17.22 -8.09
C SER A 1033 31.70 18.70 -8.42
N GLU A 1034 32.81 19.42 -8.43
CA GLU A 1034 32.89 20.86 -8.73
C GLU A 1034 33.49 21.10 -10.11
N GLY A 1035 33.18 22.25 -10.72
CA GLY A 1035 33.72 22.69 -12.01
C GLY A 1035 32.66 22.91 -13.08
N ALA A 1036 33.05 23.61 -14.16
CA ALA A 1036 32.12 24.12 -15.19
C ALA A 1036 31.29 23.03 -15.91
N SER A 1037 31.76 21.79 -15.92
CA SER A 1037 31.10 20.64 -16.54
C SER A 1037 30.42 19.71 -15.55
N SER A 1038 30.48 19.98 -14.24
CA SER A 1038 29.91 19.09 -13.22
C SER A 1038 28.37 19.10 -13.27
N ILE A 1039 27.75 18.00 -12.83
CA ILE A 1039 26.28 17.89 -12.79
C ILE A 1039 25.68 18.96 -11.88
N ARG A 1040 26.31 19.22 -10.73
CA ARG A 1040 25.92 20.29 -9.81
C ARG A 1040 25.83 21.65 -10.50
N GLU A 1041 26.85 21.99 -11.30
CA GLU A 1041 26.88 23.25 -12.06
C GLU A 1041 25.82 23.29 -13.18
N GLN A 1042 25.51 22.15 -13.79
CA GLN A 1042 24.42 22.05 -14.78
C GLN A 1042 23.06 22.28 -14.12
N LEU A 1043 22.79 21.63 -12.99
CA LEU A 1043 21.54 21.80 -12.23
C LEU A 1043 21.35 23.25 -11.78
N ARG A 1044 22.43 23.89 -11.32
CA ARG A 1044 22.42 25.30 -10.94
C ARG A 1044 21.96 26.22 -12.08
N LYS A 1045 22.42 25.99 -13.32
CA LYS A 1045 22.04 26.76 -14.53
C LYS A 1045 20.63 26.47 -15.02
N LEU A 1046 20.11 25.30 -14.68
CA LEU A 1046 18.78 24.86 -15.11
C LEU A 1046 17.64 25.42 -14.23
N HIS A 1047 17.99 25.96 -13.05
CA HIS A 1047 17.06 26.58 -12.09
C HIS A 1047 15.94 25.64 -11.62
N TYR A 1048 16.26 24.40 -11.22
CA TYR A 1048 15.23 23.41 -10.85
C TYR A 1048 14.84 23.50 -9.37
N PRO A 1049 13.62 23.98 -9.02
CA PRO A 1049 13.22 24.17 -7.64
C PRO A 1049 12.56 22.93 -7.04
N PHE A 1050 12.34 21.86 -7.81
CA PHE A 1050 11.73 20.63 -7.34
C PHE A 1050 12.73 19.48 -7.33
N VAL A 1051 12.69 18.66 -6.28
CA VAL A 1051 13.54 17.47 -6.14
C VAL A 1051 12.72 16.23 -5.75
N LYS A 1052 13.10 15.09 -6.30
CA LYS A 1052 12.59 13.75 -5.99
C LYS A 1052 13.76 12.86 -5.60
N MET A 1053 13.59 12.03 -4.58
CA MET A 1053 14.60 11.11 -4.07
C MET A 1053 14.23 9.67 -4.41
N LYS A 1054 15.23 8.87 -4.80
CA LYS A 1054 15.19 7.41 -4.85
C LYS A 1054 16.07 6.86 -3.75
N VAL A 1055 15.54 5.88 -3.02
CA VAL A 1055 16.33 5.02 -2.13
C VAL A 1055 16.19 3.59 -2.64
N ARG A 1056 17.31 2.89 -2.82
CA ARG A 1056 17.33 1.47 -3.16
C ARG A 1056 18.23 0.72 -2.18
N PHE A 1057 17.67 -0.24 -1.47
CA PHE A 1057 18.40 -1.15 -0.59
C PHE A 1057 18.95 -2.31 -1.40
N ASN A 1058 20.13 -2.80 -1.04
CA ASN A 1058 20.70 -4.04 -1.55
C ASN A 1058 21.21 -4.88 -0.38
N LEU A 1059 20.58 -6.03 -0.15
CA LEU A 1059 20.83 -6.94 0.97
C LEU A 1059 21.97 -7.93 0.72
N ASP A 1060 22.54 -7.92 -0.48
CA ASP A 1060 23.66 -8.76 -0.90
C ASP A 1060 24.59 -7.93 -1.81
N TYR A 1061 25.18 -6.89 -1.20
CA TYR A 1061 25.91 -5.85 -1.91
C TYR A 1061 27.29 -6.34 -2.34
N ASN A 1062 27.54 -6.33 -3.66
CA ASN A 1062 28.88 -6.47 -4.26
C ASN A 1062 29.30 -5.14 -4.89
N PRO A 1063 30.40 -4.50 -4.45
CA PRO A 1063 30.84 -3.22 -5.00
C PRO A 1063 31.29 -3.27 -6.48
N ASP A 1064 31.78 -4.41 -6.96
CA ASP A 1064 32.28 -4.54 -8.33
C ASP A 1064 31.14 -4.75 -9.33
N ALA A 1065 30.03 -5.34 -8.87
CA ALA A 1065 28.84 -5.59 -9.68
C ALA A 1065 27.58 -5.64 -8.80
N PRO A 1066 27.07 -4.47 -8.34
CA PRO A 1066 25.95 -4.41 -7.40
C PRO A 1066 24.64 -5.00 -7.92
N SER A 1067 24.51 -5.09 -9.25
CA SER A 1067 23.39 -5.71 -9.97
C SER A 1067 23.54 -7.22 -10.18
N THR A 1068 24.66 -7.86 -9.79
CA THR A 1068 24.89 -9.31 -9.97
C THR A 1068 24.99 -10.02 -8.62
N MET A 1069 24.62 -11.29 -8.54
CA MET A 1069 24.74 -12.07 -7.30
C MET A 1069 26.21 -12.42 -7.03
N PRO A 1070 26.88 -11.89 -6.00
CA PRO A 1070 28.06 -12.54 -5.46
C PRO A 1070 27.61 -13.88 -4.88
N GLY A 1071 28.21 -15.01 -5.27
CA GLY A 1071 27.68 -16.33 -4.92
C GLY A 1071 27.41 -16.61 -3.42
N LEU A 1072 26.65 -17.68 -3.19
CA LEU A 1072 26.42 -18.45 -1.95
C LEU A 1072 25.79 -17.76 -0.72
N ASN A 1073 25.45 -16.47 -0.73
CA ASN A 1073 24.79 -15.86 0.43
C ASN A 1073 23.27 -15.68 0.20
N PRO A 1074 22.42 -16.67 0.53
CA PRO A 1074 20.98 -16.50 0.39
C PRO A 1074 20.51 -15.42 1.34
N VAL A 1075 20.02 -14.30 0.79
CA VAL A 1075 19.28 -13.28 1.54
C VAL A 1075 18.11 -13.98 2.21
N GLY A 1076 18.08 -14.06 3.53
CA GLY A 1076 17.04 -14.80 4.26
C GLY A 1076 16.38 -13.97 5.35
N VAL A 1077 15.52 -14.62 6.14
CA VAL A 1077 14.75 -13.95 7.22
C VAL A 1077 15.64 -13.29 8.28
N ARG A 1078 16.91 -13.70 8.37
CA ARG A 1078 17.93 -13.15 9.27
C ARG A 1078 18.90 -12.19 8.59
N SER A 1079 18.69 -11.89 7.30
CA SER A 1079 19.50 -10.88 6.63
C SER A 1079 19.33 -9.55 7.33
N GLN A 1080 20.48 -8.93 7.55
CA GLN A 1080 20.57 -7.60 8.10
C GLN A 1080 19.78 -6.64 7.23
N ARG A 1081 18.82 -5.94 7.84
CA ARG A 1081 17.96 -5.00 7.12
C ARG A 1081 18.44 -3.58 7.41
N PRO A 1082 19.27 -2.98 6.54
CA PRO A 1082 19.58 -1.58 6.66
C PRO A 1082 18.30 -0.75 6.50
N GLY A 1083 18.24 0.34 7.24
CA GLY A 1083 17.20 1.35 7.12
C GLY A 1083 17.76 2.74 7.38
N LEU A 1084 17.04 3.73 6.87
CA LEU A 1084 17.34 5.15 6.97
C LEU A 1084 16.34 5.80 7.92
N ARG A 1085 16.83 6.61 8.85
CA ARG A 1085 15.98 7.47 9.71
C ARG A 1085 15.69 8.81 9.09
N PHE A 1086 16.69 9.38 8.42
CA PHE A 1086 16.54 10.60 7.64
C PHE A 1086 17.52 10.65 6.48
N VAL A 1087 17.19 11.46 5.48
CA VAL A 1087 18.12 11.96 4.46
C VAL A 1087 17.95 13.48 4.37
N ARG A 1088 19.06 14.20 4.31
CA ARG A 1088 19.12 15.65 4.12
C ARG A 1088 19.74 15.92 2.78
N LEU A 1089 19.10 16.72 1.95
CA LEU A 1089 19.69 17.24 0.72
C LEU A 1089 19.98 18.73 0.92
N PRO A 1090 21.22 19.09 1.30
CA PRO A 1090 21.63 20.48 1.37
C PRO A 1090 21.55 21.22 0.05
N PHE A 1091 21.25 22.52 0.13
CA PHE A 1091 21.32 23.43 -1.00
C PHE A 1091 21.63 24.87 -0.56
N VAL A 1092 22.12 25.67 -1.51
CA VAL A 1092 22.33 27.11 -1.35
C VAL A 1092 21.35 27.85 -2.25
N TRP A 1093 20.77 28.95 -1.78
CA TRP A 1093 19.81 29.77 -2.51
C TRP A 1093 20.02 31.27 -2.31
#